data_AF-A0A364N324-F1
#
_entry.id   AF-A0A364N324-F1
#
_cell.length_a   1.000
_cell.length_b   1.000
_cell.length_c   1.000
_cell.angle_alpha   90.00
_cell.angle_beta   90.00
_cell.angle_gamma   90.00
#
_symmetry.space_group_name_H-M   'P 1'
#
loop_
_entity.id
_entity.type
_entity.pdbx_description
1 polymer ?
#
loop_
_entity_poly.entity_id
_entity_poly.type
_entity_poly.pdbx_seq_one_letter_code
_entity_poly.pdbx_strand_id
1 'polypeptide(L)'
;MAKVDQKTVLIVIDGWGVATEKSRKDGDAILAADTPTMDEFAKEGSKTAQGYTELEASSLAVGLPEGLMGNSEVGHLNIGAGRVVWQDSVRIGQTIKNDKLKDVGNIKKSFQRAIDGNGRLHFCGLVSDGGVHSHMDHLIALLKVAKAQGVPEAYIHFFGDGRDTDPKSAVGYMETLLKATKEIGLGEIATVVGRYYIMDRDKRWDRVEFGMKGLVTGEGEESSDPVATIKERYAKDENDEFLKPIIVGGKERRIQDNDTVFFFNYRSDRVREITQLLGDVDRSPKPDFPYPQNIHLTTMTSYNPKYTFNVAFEPQRMTDVLAETLGKQGVKQCHVAETEKYAHVTFFFNGGVEKQFENEEREMVPSPKVATYDLEPKMSAMAVADKLCERIQTGKFEFLMNNFAPPDMVGHTGVYKAAIEACTETDKAIKKVYDQCKESGYVLFVTADHGNAEEMLTEEGTPKTSHTTNKVPFVMANAPEGWSLKKTDGVLGDVAPTLLATMGLQQPEDMDGHSLLVKSRRFANLSSDAKKMATKTSNGGSGAQTPQAAAQVQPCRYKTGKTLGAGSYSVVKECVHIDTGRYYAAKVINKRLMAGREHMVRNEIAVLKRVSMGHRNILTLVDYFETMNNLYLVTDLALGGELFDRICRKGNYYESDAGDLIRATLSAVAYLHDHGIVHRDLKPENLLFRTPEDNADLLIADFGLSRIMDEEQFHVLTTTCGTPGYMAPEIFRKTGHGKPVDIWAIGVITYFLLCGYTPFDRDSNLEEMQAILVADYSFTPLEYWRGVSLTAREFIRRCLTVDPAARMTAHEALSHPWITELGKNNADGEEDLLPTVKKNFNARRTLHAAIDTIRAINQLRAGGAAGMMDGQRSAEPRRGAPHANIPQPAEEPDDPMEIDSRGNGHGQTEEMIQEQERRIRETQQGIRNCGVDLY
;
A
#
# COMPACT_ATOMS: atom_id res chain seq x y z
N MET A 1 9.06 -9.71 -31.71
CA MET A 1 7.61 -9.62 -31.43
C MET A 1 7.03 -11.00 -31.57
N ALA A 2 6.41 -11.52 -30.50
CA ALA A 2 5.66 -12.77 -30.58
C ALA A 2 4.51 -12.61 -31.59
N LYS A 3 4.18 -13.68 -32.31
CA LYS A 3 3.01 -13.68 -33.19
C LYS A 3 1.78 -13.90 -32.30
N VAL A 4 0.89 -12.93 -32.24
CA VAL A 4 -0.39 -13.07 -31.55
C VAL A 4 -1.37 -13.80 -32.47
N ASP A 5 -1.91 -14.93 -32.02
CA ASP A 5 -2.85 -15.75 -32.79
C ASP A 5 -4.26 -15.16 -32.76
N GLN A 6 -4.72 -14.69 -31.60
CA GLN A 6 -6.01 -14.04 -31.41
C GLN A 6 -5.84 -12.80 -30.54
N LYS A 7 -6.44 -11.69 -30.93
CA LYS A 7 -6.52 -10.51 -30.06
C LYS A 7 -7.64 -10.70 -29.04
N THR A 8 -7.45 -10.18 -27.83
CA THR A 8 -8.35 -10.46 -26.71
C THR A 8 -8.77 -9.20 -25.97
N VAL A 9 -10.00 -9.21 -25.46
CA VAL A 9 -10.53 -8.22 -24.53
C VAL A 9 -10.96 -8.95 -23.26
N LEU A 10 -10.57 -8.45 -22.09
CA LEU A 10 -11.03 -8.92 -20.78
C LEU A 10 -11.90 -7.86 -20.11
N ILE A 11 -13.16 -8.20 -19.83
CA ILE A 11 -14.05 -7.43 -18.95
C ILE A 11 -13.99 -8.06 -17.56
N VAL A 12 -13.71 -7.26 -16.54
CA VAL A 12 -13.91 -7.62 -15.14
C VAL A 12 -15.11 -6.85 -14.61
N ILE A 13 -16.20 -7.53 -14.29
CA ILE A 13 -17.38 -6.95 -13.66
C ILE A 13 -17.15 -6.97 -12.16
N ASP A 14 -17.06 -5.81 -11.52
CA ASP A 14 -16.79 -5.74 -10.09
C ASP A 14 -18.05 -6.12 -9.30
N GLY A 15 -17.93 -7.07 -8.35
CA GLY A 15 -19.04 -7.45 -7.45
C GLY A 15 -20.20 -8.21 -8.12
N TRP A 16 -19.92 -9.02 -9.14
CA TRP A 16 -20.92 -9.85 -9.84
C TRP A 16 -20.69 -11.34 -9.55
N GLY A 17 -21.39 -11.87 -8.55
CA GLY A 17 -21.33 -13.29 -8.20
C GLY A 17 -22.38 -14.14 -8.91
N VAL A 18 -22.22 -15.46 -8.81
CA VAL A 18 -23.19 -16.47 -9.24
C VAL A 18 -23.97 -16.92 -8.01
N ALA A 19 -25.26 -16.58 -7.95
CA ALA A 19 -26.13 -16.98 -6.86
C ALA A 19 -26.18 -18.50 -6.69
N THR A 20 -26.18 -18.94 -5.44
CA THR A 20 -26.27 -20.36 -5.07
C THR A 20 -27.71 -20.74 -4.73
N GLU A 21 -27.98 -22.03 -4.52
CA GLU A 21 -29.29 -22.47 -4.03
C GLU A 21 -29.66 -21.88 -2.66
N LYS A 22 -28.66 -21.44 -1.87
CA LYS A 22 -28.86 -20.77 -0.58
C LYS A 22 -29.14 -19.27 -0.73
N SER A 23 -28.78 -18.69 -1.87
CA SER A 23 -28.94 -17.25 -2.10
C SER A 23 -30.42 -16.89 -2.22
N ARG A 24 -30.80 -15.79 -1.57
CA ARG A 24 -32.18 -15.31 -1.56
C ARG A 24 -32.56 -14.70 -2.90
N LYS A 25 -33.50 -15.32 -3.62
CA LYS A 25 -33.98 -14.82 -4.92
C LYS A 25 -34.59 -13.41 -4.87
N ASP A 26 -35.16 -13.01 -3.73
CA ASP A 26 -35.74 -11.68 -3.52
C ASP A 26 -34.69 -10.62 -3.11
N GLY A 27 -33.45 -11.03 -2.86
CA GLY A 27 -32.30 -10.16 -2.62
C GLY A 27 -31.23 -10.24 -3.72
N ASP A 28 -31.46 -10.97 -4.81
CA ASP A 28 -30.52 -11.10 -5.92
C ASP A 28 -30.78 -10.02 -6.97
N ALA A 29 -29.97 -8.95 -6.94
CA ALA A 29 -30.16 -7.82 -7.85
C ALA A 29 -29.73 -8.15 -9.28
N ILE A 30 -28.87 -9.15 -9.47
CA ILE A 30 -28.43 -9.63 -10.78
C ILE A 30 -29.60 -10.36 -11.46
N LEU A 31 -30.22 -11.30 -10.75
CA LEU A 31 -31.39 -12.03 -11.23
C LEU A 31 -32.60 -11.12 -11.51
N ALA A 32 -32.77 -10.05 -10.73
CA ALA A 32 -33.87 -9.11 -10.91
C ALA A 32 -33.62 -8.04 -11.99
N ALA A 33 -32.37 -7.90 -12.46
CA ALA A 33 -32.00 -6.95 -13.50
C ALA A 33 -32.27 -7.47 -14.92
N ASP A 34 -32.50 -6.55 -15.85
CA ASP A 34 -32.64 -6.88 -17.28
C ASP A 34 -31.24 -7.09 -17.87
N THR A 35 -30.76 -8.34 -17.83
CA THR A 35 -29.37 -8.73 -18.19
C THR A 35 -29.30 -9.73 -19.35
N PRO A 36 -29.96 -9.45 -20.50
CA PRO A 36 -30.11 -10.41 -21.59
C PRO A 36 -28.78 -10.86 -22.23
N THR A 37 -27.72 -10.07 -22.09
CA THR A 37 -26.41 -10.42 -22.65
C THR A 37 -25.71 -11.46 -21.79
N MET A 38 -25.62 -11.22 -20.48
CA MET A 38 -25.05 -12.16 -19.52
C MET A 38 -25.90 -13.45 -19.44
N ASP A 39 -27.23 -13.34 -19.53
CA ASP A 39 -28.14 -14.49 -19.60
C ASP A 39 -27.85 -15.38 -20.83
N GLU A 40 -27.71 -14.78 -22.02
CA GLU A 40 -27.37 -15.53 -23.23
C GLU A 40 -25.94 -16.09 -23.17
N PHE A 41 -25.00 -15.42 -22.48
CA PHE A 41 -23.65 -15.95 -22.26
C PHE A 41 -23.62 -17.17 -21.34
N ALA A 42 -24.43 -17.18 -20.27
CA ALA A 42 -24.52 -18.27 -19.32
C ALA A 42 -25.28 -19.50 -19.86
N LYS A 43 -26.11 -19.31 -20.88
CA LYS A 43 -26.96 -20.35 -21.44
C LYS A 43 -26.18 -21.51 -22.06
N GLU A 44 -26.56 -22.74 -21.71
CA GLU A 44 -26.00 -23.92 -22.37
C GLU A 44 -26.35 -23.93 -23.88
N GLY A 45 -25.31 -24.09 -24.71
CA GLY A 45 -25.46 -24.03 -26.17
C GLY A 45 -25.68 -22.61 -26.71
N SER A 46 -25.26 -21.58 -25.95
CA SER A 46 -25.24 -20.17 -26.39
C SER A 46 -24.73 -20.02 -27.82
N LYS A 47 -25.38 -19.14 -28.58
CA LYS A 47 -24.95 -18.82 -29.95
C LYS A 47 -23.90 -17.72 -29.99
N THR A 48 -23.70 -17.00 -28.88
CA THR A 48 -22.81 -15.84 -28.77
C THR A 48 -21.58 -16.15 -27.93
N ALA A 49 -21.72 -16.96 -26.88
CA ALA A 49 -20.62 -17.47 -26.05
C ALA A 49 -20.26 -18.92 -26.40
N GLN A 50 -18.97 -19.18 -26.61
CA GLN A 50 -18.45 -20.52 -26.89
C GLN A 50 -18.03 -21.27 -25.60
N GLY A 51 -17.90 -20.56 -24.48
CA GLY A 51 -17.63 -21.15 -23.18
C GLY A 51 -18.21 -20.34 -22.03
N TYR A 52 -18.73 -21.05 -21.04
CA TYR A 52 -19.11 -20.54 -19.73
C TYR A 52 -18.61 -21.52 -18.68
N THR A 53 -18.01 -21.00 -17.62
CA THR A 53 -17.71 -21.72 -16.39
C THR A 53 -17.77 -20.74 -15.21
N GLU A 54 -17.52 -21.24 -14.02
CA GLU A 54 -17.54 -20.46 -12.79
C GLU A 54 -16.18 -20.60 -12.11
N LEU A 55 -15.68 -19.49 -11.55
CA LEU A 55 -14.40 -19.45 -10.84
C LEU A 55 -14.64 -19.23 -9.35
N GLU A 56 -13.86 -19.92 -8.52
CA GLU A 56 -13.75 -19.56 -7.11
C GLU A 56 -13.01 -18.23 -6.97
N ALA A 57 -13.62 -17.28 -6.26
CA ALA A 57 -13.13 -15.91 -6.08
C ALA A 57 -12.99 -15.49 -4.61
N SER A 58 -13.02 -16.46 -3.69
CA SER A 58 -12.96 -16.24 -2.25
C SER A 58 -12.05 -17.26 -1.56
N SER A 59 -11.81 -17.07 -0.26
CA SER A 59 -11.09 -18.03 0.57
C SER A 59 -9.72 -18.44 0.00
N LEU A 60 -9.35 -19.72 0.17
CA LEU A 60 -8.07 -20.27 -0.25
C LEU A 60 -7.83 -20.18 -1.76
N ALA A 61 -8.88 -20.10 -2.59
CA ALA A 61 -8.75 -20.01 -4.04
C ALA A 61 -8.12 -18.69 -4.50
N VAL A 62 -8.14 -17.66 -3.64
CA VAL A 62 -7.53 -16.36 -3.91
C VAL A 62 -6.48 -15.98 -2.85
N GLY A 63 -6.08 -16.95 -2.02
CA GLY A 63 -5.02 -16.80 -1.02
C GLY A 63 -5.45 -16.19 0.32
N LEU A 64 -6.76 -16.14 0.58
CA LEU A 64 -7.36 -15.70 1.84
C LEU A 64 -7.68 -16.87 2.77
N PRO A 65 -7.89 -16.63 4.09
CA PRO A 65 -8.37 -17.66 5.01
C PRO A 65 -9.69 -18.29 4.54
N GLU A 66 -9.91 -19.56 4.92
CA GLU A 66 -11.13 -20.28 4.59
C GLU A 66 -12.36 -19.56 5.17
N GLY A 67 -13.40 -19.39 4.34
CA GLY A 67 -14.63 -18.67 4.69
C GLY A 67 -14.57 -17.15 4.49
N LEU A 68 -13.41 -16.58 4.18
CA LEU A 68 -13.30 -15.14 3.94
C LEU A 68 -13.72 -14.78 2.52
N MET A 69 -14.61 -13.79 2.40
CA MET A 69 -15.05 -13.23 1.13
C MET A 69 -13.88 -12.62 0.34
N GLY A 70 -14.00 -12.63 -0.99
CA GLY A 70 -13.09 -11.90 -1.88
C GLY A 70 -13.25 -10.39 -1.76
N ASN A 71 -12.38 -9.64 -2.41
CA ASN A 71 -12.49 -8.19 -2.58
C ASN A 71 -11.73 -7.77 -3.85
N SER A 72 -11.93 -6.53 -4.29
CA SER A 72 -11.42 -6.09 -5.59
C SER A 72 -9.89 -6.07 -5.66
N GLU A 73 -9.22 -5.76 -4.55
CA GLU A 73 -7.75 -5.74 -4.47
C GLU A 73 -7.18 -7.15 -4.71
N VAL A 74 -7.67 -8.12 -3.94
CA VAL A 74 -7.24 -9.53 -4.01
C VAL A 74 -7.66 -10.15 -5.33
N GLY A 75 -8.87 -9.85 -5.81
CA GLY A 75 -9.40 -10.40 -7.05
C GLY A 75 -8.59 -9.96 -8.26
N HIS A 76 -8.40 -8.65 -8.46
CA HIS A 76 -7.59 -8.13 -9.57
C HIS A 76 -6.13 -8.57 -9.49
N LEU A 77 -5.58 -8.69 -8.29
CA LEU A 77 -4.23 -9.20 -8.07
C LEU A 77 -4.10 -10.66 -8.52
N ASN A 78 -5.04 -11.54 -8.17
CA ASN A 78 -5.03 -12.94 -8.61
C ASN A 78 -5.23 -13.08 -10.13
N ILE A 79 -6.20 -12.34 -10.70
CA ILE A 79 -6.46 -12.33 -12.15
C ILE A 79 -5.21 -11.91 -12.91
N GLY A 80 -4.57 -10.80 -12.50
CA GLY A 80 -3.37 -10.27 -13.13
C GLY A 80 -2.13 -11.15 -12.91
N ALA A 81 -1.98 -11.75 -11.73
CA ALA A 81 -0.80 -12.55 -11.40
C ALA A 81 -0.78 -13.93 -12.06
N GLY A 82 -1.93 -14.44 -12.49
CA GLY A 82 -2.04 -15.77 -13.11
C GLY A 82 -1.67 -16.92 -12.16
N ARG A 83 -1.91 -16.71 -10.86
CA ARG A 83 -1.59 -17.61 -9.74
C ARG A 83 -2.37 -17.22 -8.51
N VAL A 84 -2.44 -18.12 -7.53
CA VAL A 84 -2.99 -17.80 -6.21
C VAL A 84 -2.01 -16.92 -5.44
N VAL A 85 -2.45 -15.76 -4.98
CA VAL A 85 -1.63 -14.82 -4.21
C VAL A 85 -1.88 -14.99 -2.72
N TRP A 86 -1.00 -15.77 -2.08
CA TRP A 86 -1.18 -16.17 -0.68
C TRP A 86 -0.82 -15.05 0.30
N GLN A 87 -1.70 -14.76 1.25
CA GLN A 87 -1.30 -14.04 2.46
C GLN A 87 -0.36 -14.91 3.31
N ASP A 88 0.60 -14.30 4.01
CA ASP A 88 1.63 -15.06 4.73
C ASP A 88 1.05 -16.03 5.76
N SER A 89 0.03 -15.63 6.52
CA SER A 89 -0.65 -16.50 7.49
C SER A 89 -1.24 -17.75 6.83
N VAL A 90 -1.94 -17.56 5.71
CA VAL A 90 -2.56 -18.65 4.92
C VAL A 90 -1.50 -19.52 4.26
N ARG A 91 -0.45 -18.93 3.69
CA ARG A 91 0.66 -19.64 3.05
C ARG A 91 1.35 -20.59 4.04
N ILE A 92 1.62 -20.10 5.25
CA ILE A 92 2.23 -20.90 6.32
C ILE A 92 1.27 -21.99 6.76
N GLY A 93 0.01 -21.65 7.02
CA GLY A 93 -1.04 -22.61 7.40
C GLY A 93 -1.23 -23.73 6.37
N GLN A 94 -1.26 -23.41 5.07
CA GLN A 94 -1.33 -24.40 3.99
C GLN A 94 -0.08 -25.27 3.89
N THR A 95 1.10 -24.69 4.14
CA THR A 95 2.35 -25.45 4.17
C THR A 95 2.34 -26.47 5.31
N ILE A 96 1.77 -26.11 6.46
CA ILE A 96 1.58 -27.00 7.62
C ILE A 96 0.53 -28.07 7.32
N LYS A 97 -0.66 -27.68 6.81
CA LYS A 97 -1.77 -28.59 6.46
C LYS A 97 -1.34 -29.67 5.46
N ASN A 98 -0.44 -29.31 4.54
CA ASN A 98 0.08 -30.21 3.51
C ASN A 98 1.36 -30.97 3.94
N ASP A 99 1.76 -30.92 5.22
CA ASP A 99 2.97 -31.57 5.77
C ASP A 99 4.28 -31.20 5.02
N LYS A 100 4.36 -29.96 4.51
CA LYS A 100 5.50 -29.43 3.75
C LYS A 100 6.42 -28.52 4.57
N LEU A 101 6.09 -28.23 5.83
CA LEU A 101 6.90 -27.35 6.68
C LEU A 101 8.35 -27.87 6.85
N LYS A 102 8.52 -29.20 6.89
CA LYS A 102 9.83 -29.87 6.95
C LYS A 102 10.69 -29.71 5.69
N ASP A 103 10.07 -29.39 4.55
CA ASP A 103 10.74 -29.22 3.27
C ASP A 103 11.21 -27.77 3.03
N VAL A 104 10.80 -26.84 3.90
CA VAL A 104 11.21 -25.43 3.83
C VAL A 104 12.72 -25.33 4.14
N GLY A 105 13.49 -24.99 3.12
CA GLY A 105 14.96 -25.04 3.16
C GLY A 105 15.59 -24.24 4.30
N ASN A 106 15.10 -23.04 4.60
CA ASN A 106 15.66 -22.21 5.66
C ASN A 106 15.24 -22.66 7.07
N ILE A 107 14.08 -23.33 7.23
CA ILE A 107 13.72 -24.02 8.49
C ILE A 107 14.69 -25.17 8.74
N LYS A 108 14.90 -26.03 7.73
CA LYS A 108 15.85 -27.14 7.80
C LYS A 108 17.27 -26.68 8.13
N LYS A 109 17.76 -25.63 7.46
CA LYS A 109 19.10 -25.05 7.77
C LYS A 109 19.18 -24.53 9.20
N SER A 110 18.14 -23.85 9.69
CA SER A 110 18.11 -23.35 11.06
C SER A 110 18.21 -24.48 12.06
N PHE A 111 17.40 -25.54 11.88
CA PHE A 111 17.38 -26.67 12.82
C PHE A 111 18.66 -27.50 12.72
N GLN A 112 19.20 -27.70 11.51
CA GLN A 112 20.48 -28.37 11.30
C GLN A 112 21.62 -27.63 12.00
N ARG A 113 21.62 -26.29 12.00
CA ARG A 113 22.62 -25.51 12.74
C ARG A 113 22.57 -25.80 14.24
N ALA A 114 21.37 -25.89 14.82
CA ALA A 114 21.23 -26.24 16.24
C ALA A 114 21.82 -27.64 16.51
N ILE A 115 21.52 -28.61 15.64
CA ILE A 115 22.01 -29.99 15.74
C ILE A 115 23.55 -30.07 15.62
N ASP A 116 24.14 -29.37 14.65
CA ASP A 116 25.58 -29.38 14.38
C ASP A 116 26.38 -28.50 15.35
N GLY A 117 25.69 -27.58 16.04
CA GLY A 117 26.27 -26.62 16.98
C GLY A 117 26.22 -27.11 18.42
N ASN A 118 25.62 -26.31 19.30
CA ASN A 118 25.52 -26.60 20.73
C ASN A 118 24.24 -27.37 21.13
N GLY A 119 23.42 -27.80 20.18
CA GLY A 119 22.20 -28.57 20.41
C GLY A 119 20.95 -27.72 20.71
N ARG A 120 21.06 -26.39 20.80
CA ARG A 120 20.04 -25.53 21.39
C ARG A 120 19.31 -24.67 20.35
N LEU A 121 17.98 -24.71 20.40
CA LEU A 121 17.08 -23.95 19.55
C LEU A 121 16.07 -23.15 20.38
N HIS A 122 15.93 -21.86 20.10
CA HIS A 122 14.99 -20.97 20.77
C HIS A 122 13.87 -20.56 19.83
N PHE A 123 12.62 -20.75 20.22
CA PHE A 123 11.45 -20.22 19.53
C PHE A 123 10.96 -18.96 20.25
N CYS A 124 10.88 -17.85 19.52
CA CYS A 124 10.44 -16.55 20.03
C CYS A 124 9.22 -16.08 19.25
N GLY A 125 8.14 -15.70 19.94
CA GLY A 125 6.99 -15.11 19.27
C GLY A 125 5.72 -15.05 20.10
N LEU A 126 4.72 -14.39 19.53
CA LEU A 126 3.39 -14.22 20.12
C LEU A 126 2.65 -15.56 20.14
N VAL A 127 2.13 -15.98 21.29
CA VAL A 127 1.47 -17.29 21.45
C VAL A 127 -0.02 -17.08 21.73
N SER A 128 -0.80 -17.08 20.65
CA SER A 128 -2.26 -17.03 20.64
C SER A 128 -2.79 -17.59 19.32
N ASP A 129 -4.11 -17.66 19.16
CA ASP A 129 -4.79 -17.95 17.88
C ASP A 129 -5.32 -16.68 17.18
N GLY A 130 -4.91 -15.48 17.62
CA GLY A 130 -5.41 -14.21 17.10
C GLY A 130 -5.13 -13.97 15.60
N GLY A 131 -4.15 -14.64 15.00
CA GLY A 131 -3.99 -14.66 13.54
C GLY A 131 -3.49 -13.35 12.90
N VAL A 132 -3.08 -12.36 13.69
CA VAL A 132 -2.58 -11.06 13.19
C VAL A 132 -1.06 -11.04 13.05
N HIS A 133 -0.32 -11.45 14.09
CA HIS A 133 1.16 -11.42 14.10
C HIS A 133 1.81 -12.80 14.02
N SER A 134 1.13 -13.83 14.52
CA SER A 134 1.59 -15.21 14.61
C SER A 134 0.37 -16.14 14.74
N HIS A 135 0.61 -17.44 14.90
CA HIS A 135 -0.42 -18.39 15.30
C HIS A 135 0.23 -19.51 16.11
N MET A 136 -0.37 -19.93 17.23
CA MET A 136 0.18 -20.97 18.11
C MET A 136 0.41 -22.31 17.37
N ASP A 137 -0.49 -22.67 16.45
CA ASP A 137 -0.31 -23.89 15.65
C ASP A 137 0.96 -23.88 14.79
N HIS A 138 1.45 -22.70 14.39
CA HIS A 138 2.72 -22.59 13.67
C HIS A 138 3.89 -22.98 14.57
N LEU A 139 3.89 -22.54 15.83
CA LEU A 139 4.88 -22.95 16.83
C LEU A 139 4.81 -24.46 17.10
N ILE A 140 3.62 -25.01 17.30
CA ILE A 140 3.42 -26.45 17.53
C ILE A 140 3.93 -27.27 16.34
N ALA A 141 3.66 -26.83 15.10
CA ALA A 141 4.16 -27.47 13.89
C ALA A 141 5.69 -27.40 13.79
N LEU A 142 6.29 -26.25 14.10
CA LEU A 142 7.75 -26.09 14.14
C LEU A 142 8.40 -27.02 15.17
N LEU A 143 7.81 -27.17 16.37
CA LEU A 143 8.29 -28.11 17.40
C LEU A 143 8.24 -29.56 16.92
N LYS A 144 7.16 -29.97 16.23
CA LYS A 144 7.05 -31.30 15.62
C LYS A 144 8.15 -31.54 14.58
N VAL A 145 8.42 -30.55 13.72
CA VAL A 145 9.49 -30.64 12.72
C VAL A 145 10.86 -30.69 13.39
N ALA A 146 11.12 -29.86 14.41
CA ALA A 146 12.37 -29.87 15.16
C ALA A 146 12.62 -31.22 15.84
N LYS A 147 11.59 -31.82 16.46
CA LYS A 147 11.66 -33.16 17.05
C LYS A 147 11.98 -34.22 15.99
N ALA A 148 11.30 -34.18 14.85
CA ALA A 148 11.50 -35.15 13.77
C ALA A 148 12.90 -35.05 13.14
N GLN A 149 13.51 -33.86 13.11
CA GLN A 149 14.88 -33.66 12.63
C GLN A 149 15.94 -34.02 13.69
N GLY A 150 15.54 -34.25 14.95
CA GLY A 150 16.46 -34.64 16.01
C GLY A 150 17.13 -33.46 16.74
N VAL A 151 16.50 -32.28 16.78
CA VAL A 151 16.98 -31.16 17.60
C VAL A 151 17.02 -31.60 19.08
N PRO A 152 18.19 -31.53 19.76
CA PRO A 152 18.33 -32.01 21.14
C PRO A 152 17.50 -31.22 22.15
N GLU A 153 17.60 -29.88 22.12
CA GLU A 153 16.96 -28.99 23.09
C GLU A 153 16.23 -27.85 22.37
N ALA A 154 14.98 -27.61 22.76
CA ALA A 154 14.19 -26.49 22.26
C ALA A 154 13.56 -25.70 23.41
N TYR A 155 13.70 -24.38 23.37
CA TYR A 155 13.24 -23.45 24.40
C TYR A 155 12.22 -22.48 23.82
N ILE A 156 11.16 -22.19 24.57
CA ILE A 156 10.06 -21.33 24.11
C ILE A 156 10.03 -20.04 24.93
N HIS A 157 10.16 -18.91 24.24
CA HIS A 157 9.92 -17.58 24.78
C HIS A 157 8.51 -17.14 24.33
N PHE A 158 7.55 -17.33 25.23
CA PHE A 158 6.15 -17.03 25.05
C PHE A 158 5.93 -15.52 25.14
N PHE A 159 5.51 -14.89 24.04
CA PHE A 159 5.04 -13.51 24.09
C PHE A 159 3.51 -13.50 24.29
N GLY A 160 3.04 -12.85 25.35
CA GLY A 160 1.62 -12.76 25.71
C GLY A 160 0.86 -11.77 24.82
N ASP A 161 -0.35 -12.15 24.40
CA ASP A 161 -1.16 -11.39 23.46
C ASP A 161 -2.07 -10.36 24.13
N GLY A 162 -3.29 -10.76 24.50
CA GLY A 162 -4.27 -9.91 25.19
C GLY A 162 -4.81 -8.72 24.39
N ARG A 163 -4.49 -8.63 23.10
CA ARG A 163 -4.88 -7.53 22.22
C ARG A 163 -5.54 -8.01 20.94
N ASP A 164 -4.98 -9.03 20.30
CA ASP A 164 -5.64 -9.71 19.17
C ASP A 164 -6.58 -10.82 19.66
N THR A 165 -6.54 -11.12 20.96
CA THR A 165 -7.40 -12.07 21.69
C THR A 165 -7.86 -11.44 23.01
N ASP A 166 -8.72 -12.14 23.76
CA ASP A 166 -9.20 -11.66 25.06
C ASP A 166 -8.03 -11.30 26.00
N PRO A 167 -8.10 -10.19 26.78
CA PRO A 167 -6.99 -9.71 27.62
C PRO A 167 -6.47 -10.68 28.69
N LYS A 168 -7.22 -11.73 29.03
CA LYS A 168 -6.87 -12.75 30.05
C LYS A 168 -6.99 -14.17 29.49
N SER A 169 -6.43 -14.41 28.31
CA SER A 169 -6.47 -15.68 27.57
C SER A 169 -5.16 -16.50 27.60
N ALA A 170 -4.02 -15.91 28.00
CA ALA A 170 -2.71 -16.58 27.97
C ALA A 170 -2.63 -17.86 28.81
N VAL A 171 -3.43 -17.97 29.88
CA VAL A 171 -3.59 -19.21 30.66
C VAL A 171 -4.00 -20.39 29.77
N GLY A 172 -5.01 -20.22 28.91
CA GLY A 172 -5.52 -21.29 28.05
C GLY A 172 -4.50 -21.68 26.99
N TYR A 173 -3.82 -20.70 26.38
CA TYR A 173 -2.74 -20.97 25.42
C TYR A 173 -1.54 -21.64 26.08
N MET A 174 -1.15 -21.24 27.30
CA MET A 174 -0.08 -21.87 28.05
C MET A 174 -0.41 -23.33 28.40
N GLU A 175 -1.62 -23.60 28.88
CA GLU A 175 -2.09 -24.98 29.17
C GLU A 175 -2.06 -25.85 27.89
N THR A 176 -2.52 -25.30 26.77
CA THR A 176 -2.48 -25.98 25.46
C THR A 176 -1.06 -26.25 24.99
N LEU A 177 -0.15 -25.27 25.11
CA LEU A 177 1.25 -25.40 24.73
C LEU A 177 2.00 -26.41 25.60
N LEU A 178 1.78 -26.40 26.92
CA LEU A 178 2.36 -27.38 27.84
C LEU A 178 1.91 -28.81 27.52
N LYS A 179 0.63 -28.99 27.15
CA LYS A 179 0.13 -30.28 26.68
C LYS A 179 0.83 -30.71 25.39
N ALA A 180 0.90 -29.82 24.40
CA ALA A 180 1.51 -30.12 23.10
C ALA A 180 3.00 -30.46 23.21
N THR A 181 3.78 -29.69 23.99
CA THR A 181 5.21 -29.95 24.22
C THR A 181 5.48 -31.28 24.91
N LYS A 182 4.63 -31.65 25.88
CA LYS A 182 4.67 -32.98 26.53
C LYS A 182 4.40 -34.11 25.55
N GLU A 183 3.41 -33.97 24.67
CA GLU A 183 3.08 -34.97 23.65
C GLU A 183 4.17 -35.12 22.59
N ILE A 184 4.79 -34.01 22.17
CA ILE A 184 5.91 -33.99 21.21
C ILE A 184 7.20 -34.53 21.86
N GLY A 185 7.36 -34.35 23.18
CA GLY A 185 8.59 -34.67 23.90
C GLY A 185 9.76 -33.75 23.54
N LEU A 186 9.47 -32.49 23.20
CA LEU A 186 10.42 -31.40 22.94
C LEU A 186 9.71 -30.05 23.10
N GLY A 187 10.43 -29.05 23.60
CA GLY A 187 9.92 -27.70 23.82
C GLY A 187 9.72 -27.42 25.31
N GLU A 188 10.68 -26.75 25.94
CA GLU A 188 10.57 -26.33 27.32
C GLU A 188 10.25 -24.83 27.40
N ILE A 189 9.31 -24.44 28.27
CA ILE A 189 9.05 -23.03 28.51
C ILE A 189 10.28 -22.41 29.17
N ALA A 190 10.72 -21.31 28.59
CA ALA A 190 11.87 -20.53 29.04
C ALA A 190 11.39 -19.21 29.65
N THR A 191 10.61 -18.42 28.90
CA THR A 191 10.17 -17.10 29.35
C THR A 191 8.71 -16.90 29.00
N VAL A 192 7.97 -16.21 29.86
CA VAL A 192 6.67 -15.58 29.53
C VAL A 192 6.83 -14.07 29.69
N VAL A 193 6.47 -13.30 28.67
CA VAL A 193 6.53 -11.83 28.72
C VAL A 193 5.45 -11.26 27.81
N GLY A 194 4.77 -10.19 28.22
CA GLY A 194 3.71 -9.56 27.44
C GLY A 194 4.24 -8.82 26.22
N ARG A 195 3.45 -8.77 25.15
CA ARG A 195 3.80 -8.10 23.89
C ARG A 195 4.14 -6.62 24.07
N TYR A 196 3.61 -5.95 25.09
CA TYR A 196 3.95 -4.56 25.38
C TYR A 196 5.45 -4.33 25.58
N TYR A 197 6.15 -5.29 26.20
CA TYR A 197 7.57 -5.15 26.48
C TYR A 197 8.44 -5.61 25.31
N ILE A 198 8.11 -6.71 24.65
CA ILE A 198 9.01 -7.36 23.68
C ILE A 198 8.64 -7.11 22.21
N MET A 199 7.44 -6.59 21.95
CA MET A 199 6.87 -6.36 20.62
C MET A 199 6.45 -4.89 20.39
N ASP A 200 7.28 -3.97 20.89
CA ASP A 200 7.17 -2.53 20.60
C ASP A 200 7.53 -2.24 19.12
N ARG A 201 7.01 -1.14 18.60
CA ARG A 201 7.28 -0.66 17.22
C ARG A 201 7.48 0.86 17.16
N ASP A 202 7.49 1.51 18.32
CA ASP A 202 7.54 2.97 18.49
C ASP A 202 8.93 3.42 19.00
N LYS A 203 9.94 2.56 18.85
CA LYS A 203 11.33 2.74 19.29
C LYS A 203 11.43 3.01 20.78
N ARG A 204 10.54 2.43 21.59
CA ARG A 204 10.61 2.53 23.06
C ARG A 204 11.57 1.47 23.59
N TRP A 205 12.86 1.67 23.31
CA TRP A 205 13.93 0.71 23.58
C TRP A 205 14.02 0.26 25.04
N ASP A 206 13.57 1.06 26.00
CA ASP A 206 13.50 0.66 27.41
C ASP A 206 12.53 -0.51 27.64
N ARG A 207 11.42 -0.55 26.89
CA ARG A 207 10.47 -1.67 26.92
C ARG A 207 11.12 -2.93 26.35
N VAL A 208 11.72 -2.78 25.16
CA VAL A 208 12.39 -3.88 24.45
C VAL A 208 13.51 -4.46 25.30
N GLU A 209 14.34 -3.60 25.90
CA GLU A 209 15.39 -4.01 26.86
C GLU A 209 14.79 -4.75 28.05
N PHE A 210 13.71 -4.24 28.65
CA PHE A 210 13.05 -4.89 29.79
C PHE A 210 12.54 -6.29 29.44
N GLY A 211 11.92 -6.47 28.27
CA GLY A 211 11.55 -7.79 27.78
C GLY A 211 12.78 -8.67 27.50
N MET A 212 13.81 -8.12 26.85
CA MET A 212 15.06 -8.83 26.51
C MET A 212 15.81 -9.34 27.73
N LYS A 213 15.80 -8.62 28.85
CA LYS A 213 16.37 -9.08 30.11
C LYS A 213 15.79 -10.42 30.53
N GLY A 214 14.49 -10.63 30.34
CA GLY A 214 13.86 -11.93 30.59
C GLY A 214 14.34 -13.04 29.64
N LEU A 215 14.64 -12.72 28.38
CA LEU A 215 15.09 -13.69 27.38
C LEU A 215 16.58 -14.06 27.54
N VAL A 216 17.43 -13.09 27.86
CA VAL A 216 18.90 -13.22 27.81
C VAL A 216 19.53 -13.32 29.20
N THR A 217 19.24 -12.38 30.12
CA THR A 217 19.88 -12.36 31.45
C THR A 217 19.10 -13.16 32.49
N GLY A 218 17.81 -13.42 32.23
CA GLY A 218 16.92 -14.10 33.16
C GLY A 218 16.43 -13.23 34.30
N GLU A 219 16.41 -11.91 34.13
CA GLU A 219 15.81 -11.01 35.12
C GLU A 219 14.29 -11.02 34.97
N GLY A 220 13.60 -11.40 36.04
CA GLY A 220 12.15 -11.52 36.09
C GLY A 220 11.71 -12.27 37.34
N GLU A 221 10.43 -12.63 37.42
CA GLU A 221 9.91 -13.49 38.49
C GLU A 221 10.17 -14.96 38.14
N GLU A 222 10.89 -15.68 38.99
CA GLU A 222 11.10 -17.12 38.80
C GLU A 222 9.79 -17.89 39.00
N SER A 223 9.55 -18.88 38.15
CA SER A 223 8.38 -19.75 38.24
C SER A 223 8.70 -21.19 37.85
N SER A 224 8.22 -22.13 38.67
CA SER A 224 8.16 -23.56 38.33
C SER A 224 6.83 -23.97 37.69
N ASP A 225 5.81 -23.10 37.78
CA ASP A 225 4.47 -23.32 37.23
C ASP A 225 3.99 -22.01 36.57
N PRO A 226 4.28 -21.81 35.27
CA PRO A 226 3.92 -20.58 34.58
C PRO A 226 2.41 -20.35 34.53
N VAL A 227 1.57 -21.39 34.57
CA VAL A 227 0.11 -21.26 34.58
C VAL A 227 -0.35 -20.63 35.88
N ALA A 228 0.14 -21.13 37.02
CA ALA A 228 -0.17 -20.56 38.34
C ALA A 228 0.31 -19.11 38.44
N THR A 229 1.53 -18.81 37.99
CA THR A 229 2.07 -17.45 38.03
C THR A 229 1.26 -16.47 37.18
N ILE A 230 0.84 -16.85 35.96
CA ILE A 230 -0.04 -15.99 35.14
C ILE A 230 -1.37 -15.72 35.85
N LYS A 231 -1.99 -16.75 36.45
CA LYS A 231 -3.24 -16.58 37.23
C LYS A 231 -3.05 -15.62 38.41
N GLU A 232 -1.91 -15.67 39.09
CA GLU A 232 -1.55 -14.72 40.15
C GLU A 232 -1.33 -13.29 39.63
N ARG A 233 -0.77 -13.12 38.42
CA ARG A 233 -0.65 -11.81 37.76
C ARG A 233 -2.02 -11.23 37.41
N TYR A 234 -2.96 -12.04 36.94
CA TYR A 234 -4.34 -11.58 36.69
C TYR A 234 -5.03 -11.07 37.94
N ALA A 235 -4.76 -11.67 39.11
CA ALA A 235 -5.29 -11.22 40.39
C ALA A 235 -4.69 -9.88 40.84
N LYS A 236 -3.53 -9.50 40.30
CA LYS A 236 -2.88 -8.19 40.47
C LYS A 236 -3.21 -7.21 39.33
N ASP A 237 -4.23 -7.52 38.53
CA ASP A 237 -4.70 -6.76 37.37
C ASP A 237 -3.64 -6.53 36.29
N GLU A 238 -2.66 -7.42 36.19
CA GLU A 238 -1.68 -7.47 35.11
C GLU A 238 -2.16 -8.48 34.07
N ASN A 239 -2.64 -7.97 32.93
CA ASN A 239 -3.20 -8.77 31.84
C ASN A 239 -2.09 -9.28 30.89
N ASP A 240 -2.47 -10.07 29.87
CA ASP A 240 -1.52 -10.74 28.96
C ASP A 240 -0.57 -9.80 28.23
N GLU A 241 -1.08 -8.66 27.76
CA GLU A 241 -0.29 -7.66 27.03
C GLU A 241 0.83 -7.09 27.91
N PHE A 242 0.57 -6.96 29.22
CA PHE A 242 1.44 -6.32 30.20
C PHE A 242 2.14 -7.28 31.16
N LEU A 243 2.15 -8.59 30.89
CA LEU A 243 2.90 -9.55 31.71
C LEU A 243 4.38 -9.18 31.75
N LYS A 244 4.90 -8.87 32.94
CA LYS A 244 6.36 -8.69 33.12
C LYS A 244 7.05 -10.05 32.99
N PRO A 245 8.36 -10.10 32.68
CA PRO A 245 9.07 -11.36 32.51
C PRO A 245 8.88 -12.34 33.67
N ILE A 246 8.38 -13.52 33.33
CA ILE A 246 8.33 -14.72 34.18
C ILE A 246 9.37 -15.70 33.62
N ILE A 247 10.26 -16.17 34.48
CA ILE A 247 11.44 -16.95 34.12
C ILE A 247 11.24 -18.40 34.56
N VAL A 248 11.29 -19.31 33.59
CA VAL A 248 11.09 -20.75 33.82
C VAL A 248 12.39 -21.49 33.48
N GLY A 249 12.84 -22.36 34.38
CA GLY A 249 14.06 -23.17 34.21
C GLY A 249 15.40 -22.43 34.34
N GLY A 250 15.37 -21.17 34.79
CA GLY A 250 16.59 -20.41 35.15
C GLY A 250 17.52 -20.06 33.97
N LYS A 251 18.82 -19.95 34.28
CA LYS A 251 19.87 -19.49 33.35
C LYS A 251 20.10 -20.44 32.17
N GLU A 252 19.91 -21.75 32.39
CA GLU A 252 20.13 -22.77 31.36
C GLU A 252 19.15 -22.68 30.19
N ARG A 253 18.01 -21.99 30.37
CA ARG A 253 17.01 -21.80 29.29
C ARG A 253 17.08 -20.42 28.62
N ARG A 254 18.07 -19.60 28.96
CA ARG A 254 18.28 -18.29 28.31
C ARG A 254 18.89 -18.47 26.93
N ILE A 255 18.79 -17.42 26.12
CA ILE A 255 19.55 -17.33 24.88
C ILE A 255 21.02 -17.04 25.24
N GLN A 256 21.89 -17.97 24.88
CA GLN A 256 23.32 -17.98 25.17
C GLN A 256 24.15 -17.89 23.89
N ASP A 257 25.47 -17.81 24.06
CA ASP A 257 26.40 -17.79 22.95
C ASP A 257 26.26 -19.03 22.07
N ASN A 258 26.33 -18.82 20.76
CA ASN A 258 26.20 -19.86 19.71
C ASN A 258 24.79 -20.46 19.53
N ASP A 259 23.79 -20.04 20.30
CA ASP A 259 22.42 -20.56 20.17
C ASP A 259 21.80 -20.24 18.80
N THR A 260 20.86 -21.10 18.40
CA THR A 260 20.01 -20.84 17.23
C THR A 260 18.68 -20.24 17.70
N VAL A 261 18.24 -19.15 17.08
CA VAL A 261 16.99 -18.46 17.44
C VAL A 261 16.06 -18.40 16.22
N PHE A 262 14.80 -18.78 16.40
CA PHE A 262 13.77 -18.79 15.39
C PHE A 262 12.59 -17.91 15.84
N PHE A 263 12.37 -16.79 15.16
CA PHE A 263 11.19 -15.96 15.38
C PHE A 263 10.04 -16.43 14.48
N PHE A 264 8.93 -16.85 15.08
CA PHE A 264 7.81 -17.46 14.33
C PHE A 264 6.66 -16.49 14.00
N ASN A 265 6.77 -15.22 14.39
CA ASN A 265 5.86 -14.16 13.92
C ASN A 265 6.01 -13.98 12.41
N TYR A 266 4.90 -13.89 11.68
CA TYR A 266 4.92 -13.61 10.23
C TYR A 266 4.62 -12.15 9.90
N ARG A 267 4.05 -11.37 10.83
CA ARG A 267 3.94 -9.91 10.68
C ARG A 267 5.15 -9.23 11.28
N SER A 268 5.77 -8.35 10.49
CA SER A 268 7.12 -7.84 10.76
C SER A 268 7.21 -6.64 11.70
N ASP A 269 6.28 -5.70 11.62
CA ASP A 269 6.33 -4.38 12.26
C ASP A 269 6.76 -4.44 13.75
N ARG A 270 6.14 -5.32 14.53
CA ARG A 270 6.37 -5.43 15.98
C ARG A 270 7.54 -6.29 16.43
N VAL A 271 8.19 -6.99 15.51
CA VAL A 271 9.35 -7.86 15.84
C VAL A 271 10.66 -7.31 15.30
N ARG A 272 10.62 -6.20 14.53
CA ARG A 272 11.80 -5.52 14.01
C ARG A 272 12.75 -5.05 15.11
N GLU A 273 12.24 -4.40 16.15
CA GLU A 273 13.09 -3.80 17.20
C GLU A 273 13.88 -4.85 17.98
N ILE A 274 13.21 -5.90 18.45
CA ILE A 274 13.86 -7.00 19.17
C ILE A 274 14.85 -7.74 18.28
N THR A 275 14.47 -8.04 17.03
CA THR A 275 15.36 -8.76 16.11
C THR A 275 16.54 -7.91 15.64
N GLN A 276 16.38 -6.58 15.55
CA GLN A 276 17.48 -5.65 15.27
C GLN A 276 18.56 -5.73 16.36
N LEU A 277 18.17 -5.66 17.63
CA LEU A 277 19.10 -5.70 18.76
C LEU A 277 19.72 -7.10 18.92
N LEU A 278 18.88 -8.13 18.97
CA LEU A 278 19.32 -9.49 19.22
C LEU A 278 20.18 -10.01 18.06
N GLY A 279 19.75 -9.79 16.82
CA GLY A 279 20.43 -10.21 15.58
C GLY A 279 21.62 -9.35 15.15
N ASP A 280 22.09 -8.42 15.98
CA ASP A 280 23.30 -7.60 15.72
C ASP A 280 23.22 -6.74 14.45
N VAL A 281 22.04 -6.25 14.11
CA VAL A 281 21.88 -5.32 12.96
C VAL A 281 22.25 -3.89 13.36
N ASP A 282 21.71 -3.43 14.49
CA ASP A 282 22.05 -2.14 15.09
C ASP A 282 21.72 -2.17 16.58
N ARG A 283 22.77 -2.26 17.41
CA ARG A 283 22.72 -2.25 18.87
C ARG A 283 22.96 -0.87 19.49
N SER A 284 23.13 0.17 18.67
CA SER A 284 23.35 1.54 19.17
C SER A 284 22.26 2.09 20.11
N PRO A 285 20.99 1.61 20.08
CA PRO A 285 20.02 2.02 21.08
C PRO A 285 20.30 1.47 22.48
N LYS A 286 20.99 0.34 22.59
CA LYS A 286 21.28 -0.38 23.85
C LYS A 286 22.68 -1.02 23.82
N PRO A 287 23.75 -0.21 23.67
CA PRO A 287 25.10 -0.73 23.39
C PRO A 287 25.69 -1.58 24.53
N ASP A 288 25.30 -1.29 25.77
CA ASP A 288 25.84 -1.95 26.98
C ASP A 288 25.05 -3.19 27.40
N PHE A 289 24.00 -3.57 26.67
CA PHE A 289 23.24 -4.76 26.98
C PHE A 289 24.11 -6.02 26.76
N PRO A 290 24.07 -7.03 27.65
CA PRO A 290 24.92 -8.22 27.55
C PRO A 290 24.44 -9.19 26.48
N TYR A 291 24.63 -8.83 25.21
CA TYR A 291 24.17 -9.64 24.08
C TYR A 291 24.93 -10.95 23.94
N PRO A 292 24.23 -12.07 23.67
CA PRO A 292 24.88 -13.33 23.33
C PRO A 292 25.63 -13.21 22.00
N GLN A 293 26.77 -13.89 21.93
CA GLN A 293 27.68 -13.87 20.79
C GLN A 293 27.36 -15.00 19.81
N ASN A 294 27.58 -14.76 18.53
CA ASN A 294 27.44 -15.77 17.46
C ASN A 294 26.07 -16.49 17.46
N ILE A 295 24.99 -15.80 17.84
CA ILE A 295 23.66 -16.34 17.65
C ILE A 295 23.30 -16.37 16.16
N HIS A 296 22.46 -17.31 15.77
CA HIS A 296 21.95 -17.34 14.40
C HIS A 296 20.43 -17.18 14.42
N LEU A 297 19.98 -16.08 13.83
CA LEU A 297 18.57 -15.69 13.81
C LEU A 297 17.94 -16.07 12.47
N THR A 298 16.86 -16.85 12.55
CA THR A 298 15.95 -17.14 11.45
C THR A 298 14.59 -16.53 11.76
N THR A 299 13.94 -15.90 10.77
CA THR A 299 12.60 -15.30 10.91
C THR A 299 11.59 -16.07 10.06
N MET A 300 10.31 -16.07 10.46
CA MET A 300 9.27 -16.73 9.68
C MET A 300 9.11 -16.09 8.30
N THR A 301 9.05 -14.77 8.24
CA THR A 301 8.95 -13.94 7.03
C THR A 301 10.03 -12.87 7.05
N SER A 302 10.16 -12.10 5.97
CA SER A 302 11.13 -10.99 5.91
C SER A 302 10.69 -9.85 6.83
N TYR A 303 11.45 -9.58 7.89
CA TYR A 303 11.11 -8.48 8.81
C TYR A 303 11.54 -7.12 8.29
N ASN A 304 12.71 -7.04 7.67
CA ASN A 304 13.19 -5.86 6.99
C ASN A 304 14.09 -6.32 5.84
N PRO A 305 13.93 -5.82 4.61
CA PRO A 305 14.72 -6.27 3.46
C PRO A 305 16.23 -5.97 3.60
N LYS A 306 16.63 -5.14 4.57
CA LYS A 306 18.03 -4.87 4.89
C LYS A 306 18.64 -5.87 5.88
N TYR A 307 17.83 -6.63 6.60
CA TYR A 307 18.34 -7.61 7.55
C TYR A 307 18.89 -8.82 6.79
N THR A 308 20.02 -9.33 7.24
CA THR A 308 20.72 -10.46 6.61
C THR A 308 20.33 -11.81 7.25
N PHE A 309 19.21 -11.85 7.96
CA PHE A 309 18.71 -13.05 8.61
C PHE A 309 18.22 -14.07 7.57
N ASN A 310 18.24 -15.35 7.93
CA ASN A 310 17.56 -16.35 7.13
C ASN A 310 16.03 -16.16 7.26
N VAL A 311 15.32 -16.21 6.15
CA VAL A 311 13.86 -16.07 6.12
C VAL A 311 13.22 -17.40 5.74
N ALA A 312 12.35 -17.96 6.59
CA ALA A 312 11.73 -19.26 6.35
C ALA A 312 10.80 -19.22 5.12
N PHE A 313 9.92 -18.22 5.05
CA PHE A 313 9.01 -17.97 3.94
C PHE A 313 9.42 -16.68 3.24
N GLU A 314 10.26 -16.81 2.22
CA GLU A 314 10.74 -15.68 1.41
C GLU A 314 9.56 -14.90 0.79
N PRO A 315 9.65 -13.56 0.67
CA PRO A 315 8.61 -12.75 0.06
C PRO A 315 8.24 -13.25 -1.34
N GLN A 316 6.95 -13.35 -1.62
CA GLN A 316 6.46 -13.68 -2.95
C GLN A 316 6.76 -12.50 -3.89
N ARG A 317 7.64 -12.73 -4.87
CA ARG A 317 7.88 -11.74 -5.92
C ARG A 317 6.72 -11.83 -6.91
N MET A 318 6.03 -10.71 -7.12
CA MET A 318 4.99 -10.60 -8.15
C MET A 318 5.60 -10.29 -9.52
N THR A 319 6.56 -11.12 -9.93
CA THR A 319 7.17 -11.06 -11.26
C THR A 319 6.36 -11.87 -12.25
N ASP A 320 6.44 -11.49 -13.52
CA ASP A 320 5.78 -12.19 -14.63
C ASP A 320 4.25 -12.27 -14.46
N VAL A 321 3.65 -11.18 -13.96
CA VAL A 321 2.20 -10.93 -14.07
C VAL A 321 1.81 -10.74 -15.53
N LEU A 322 0.52 -10.79 -15.85
CA LEU A 322 0.02 -10.75 -17.23
C LEU A 322 0.51 -9.50 -17.95
N ALA A 323 0.35 -8.32 -17.35
CA ALA A 323 0.78 -7.07 -17.97
C ALA A 323 2.29 -7.04 -18.25
N GLU A 324 3.12 -7.54 -17.33
CA GLU A 324 4.57 -7.64 -17.57
C GLU A 324 4.89 -8.64 -18.68
N THR A 325 4.23 -9.79 -18.68
CA THR A 325 4.42 -10.88 -19.64
C THR A 325 4.07 -10.44 -21.06
N LEU A 326 2.95 -9.73 -21.23
CA LEU A 326 2.54 -9.13 -22.50
C LEU A 326 3.59 -8.14 -22.99
N GLY A 327 4.05 -7.24 -22.12
CA GLY A 327 5.11 -6.27 -22.43
C GLY A 327 6.41 -6.94 -22.88
N LYS A 328 6.89 -7.95 -22.13
CA LYS A 328 8.09 -8.74 -22.43
C LYS A 328 8.00 -9.47 -23.79
N GLN A 329 6.79 -9.87 -24.20
CA GLN A 329 6.56 -10.53 -25.49
C GLN A 329 6.28 -9.53 -26.63
N GLY A 330 6.32 -8.22 -26.34
CA GLY A 330 6.14 -7.14 -27.30
C GLY A 330 4.68 -6.89 -27.70
N VAL A 331 3.75 -7.28 -26.84
CA VAL A 331 2.30 -7.19 -27.06
C VAL A 331 1.81 -5.85 -26.52
N LYS A 332 1.05 -5.09 -27.34
CA LYS A 332 0.46 -3.82 -26.91
C LYS A 332 -0.82 -4.07 -26.17
N GLN A 333 -0.93 -3.41 -25.03
CA GLN A 333 -2.05 -3.56 -24.13
C GLN A 333 -2.65 -2.22 -23.71
N CYS A 334 -3.95 -2.21 -23.42
CA CYS A 334 -4.65 -1.04 -22.92
C CYS A 334 -5.56 -1.40 -21.74
N HIS A 335 -5.47 -0.66 -20.64
CA HIS A 335 -6.31 -0.82 -19.45
C HIS A 335 -7.24 0.37 -19.30
N VAL A 336 -8.54 0.13 -19.15
CA VAL A 336 -9.58 1.19 -19.10
C VAL A 336 -10.44 1.00 -17.86
N ALA A 337 -10.59 2.02 -17.03
CA ALA A 337 -11.56 1.96 -15.93
C ALA A 337 -12.02 3.36 -15.53
N GLU A 338 -13.10 3.42 -14.76
CA GLU A 338 -13.46 4.64 -14.07
C GLU A 338 -12.62 4.87 -12.80
N THR A 339 -12.68 6.08 -12.22
CA THR A 339 -11.83 6.51 -11.10
C THR A 339 -11.78 5.50 -9.95
N GLU A 340 -12.92 4.94 -9.53
CA GLU A 340 -13.00 4.00 -8.39
C GLU A 340 -12.20 2.72 -8.61
N LYS A 341 -12.19 2.20 -9.85
CA LYS A 341 -11.54 0.93 -10.17
C LYS A 341 -10.26 1.08 -11.00
N TYR A 342 -9.76 2.31 -11.16
CA TYR A 342 -8.52 2.59 -11.89
C TYR A 342 -7.28 1.97 -11.23
N ALA A 343 -7.18 2.01 -9.90
CA ALA A 343 -6.08 1.34 -9.18
C ALA A 343 -6.13 -0.19 -9.35
N HIS A 344 -7.33 -0.76 -9.42
CA HIS A 344 -7.56 -2.20 -9.57
C HIS A 344 -7.06 -2.72 -10.91
N VAL A 345 -7.40 -2.04 -12.01
CA VAL A 345 -6.93 -2.40 -13.35
C VAL A 345 -5.47 -2.03 -13.62
N THR A 346 -4.82 -1.28 -12.73
CA THR A 346 -3.43 -0.83 -12.90
C THR A 346 -2.52 -1.39 -11.82
N PHE A 347 -2.53 -0.82 -10.61
CA PHE A 347 -1.65 -1.21 -9.50
C PHE A 347 -1.82 -2.68 -9.10
N PHE A 348 -3.04 -3.12 -8.80
CA PHE A 348 -3.31 -4.48 -8.32
C PHE A 348 -3.15 -5.51 -9.43
N PHE A 349 -3.74 -5.28 -10.61
CA PHE A 349 -3.57 -6.12 -11.79
C PHE A 349 -2.09 -6.28 -12.22
N ASN A 350 -1.26 -5.26 -11.98
CA ASN A 350 0.17 -5.30 -12.25
C ASN A 350 1.01 -5.93 -11.12
N GLY A 351 0.40 -6.56 -10.12
CA GLY A 351 1.12 -7.26 -9.05
C GLY A 351 1.41 -6.41 -7.81
N GLY A 352 0.63 -5.35 -7.58
CA GLY A 352 0.81 -4.45 -6.43
C GLY A 352 1.99 -3.49 -6.60
N VAL A 353 2.29 -3.07 -7.84
CA VAL A 353 3.37 -2.12 -8.13
C VAL A 353 2.88 -0.95 -8.98
N GLU A 354 3.32 0.26 -8.62
CA GLU A 354 3.07 1.50 -9.37
C GLU A 354 3.98 1.59 -10.62
N LYS A 355 3.94 0.55 -11.45
CA LYS A 355 4.71 0.47 -12.70
C LYS A 355 3.77 0.29 -13.87
N GLN A 356 3.95 1.13 -14.88
CA GLN A 356 3.40 0.92 -16.22
C GLN A 356 4.44 0.11 -17.02
N PHE A 357 4.08 -1.08 -17.45
CA PHE A 357 4.98 -1.98 -18.19
C PHE A 357 5.17 -1.51 -19.64
N GLU A 358 6.14 -2.12 -20.32
CA GLU A 358 6.37 -1.83 -21.73
C GLU A 358 5.13 -2.16 -22.56
N ASN A 359 4.82 -1.30 -23.54
CA ASN A 359 3.65 -1.43 -24.42
C ASN A 359 2.28 -1.37 -23.71
N GLU A 360 2.24 -0.95 -22.44
CA GLU A 360 1.01 -0.70 -21.68
C GLU A 360 0.56 0.75 -21.83
N GLU A 361 -0.73 0.96 -22.12
CA GLU A 361 -1.40 2.26 -22.08
C GLU A 361 -2.62 2.21 -21.15
N ARG A 362 -2.93 3.34 -20.49
CA ARG A 362 -3.96 3.42 -19.46
C ARG A 362 -4.92 4.55 -19.77
N GLU A 363 -6.20 4.30 -19.60
CA GLU A 363 -7.27 5.28 -19.77
C GLU A 363 -8.13 5.32 -18.51
N MET A 364 -8.39 6.53 -18.02
CA MET A 364 -9.23 6.75 -16.86
C MET A 364 -10.46 7.56 -17.25
N VAL A 365 -11.65 7.05 -16.92
CA VAL A 365 -12.92 7.75 -17.06
C VAL A 365 -13.30 8.34 -15.69
N PRO A 366 -13.73 9.61 -15.58
CA PRO A 366 -14.14 10.14 -14.29
C PRO A 366 -15.43 9.47 -13.80
N SER A 367 -15.41 8.83 -12.63
CA SER A 367 -16.62 8.42 -11.91
C SER A 367 -17.52 9.64 -11.59
N PRO A 368 -18.85 9.46 -11.46
CA PRO A 368 -19.74 10.56 -11.12
C PRO A 368 -19.42 11.11 -9.72
N LYS A 369 -19.66 12.41 -9.54
CA LYS A 369 -19.40 13.10 -8.27
C LYS A 369 -20.65 13.07 -7.40
N VAL A 370 -20.94 11.91 -6.82
CA VAL A 370 -22.06 11.69 -5.89
C VAL A 370 -21.55 11.25 -4.52
N ALA A 371 -22.35 11.45 -3.47
CA ALA A 371 -21.98 11.07 -2.12
C ALA A 371 -21.95 9.53 -1.92
N THR A 372 -22.95 8.86 -2.49
CA THR A 372 -23.07 7.40 -2.57
C THR A 372 -23.61 7.05 -3.95
N TYR A 373 -23.18 5.91 -4.50
CA TYR A 373 -23.42 5.58 -5.91
C TYR A 373 -24.85 5.09 -6.20
N ASP A 374 -25.67 4.81 -5.18
CA ASP A 374 -27.12 4.60 -5.35
C ASP A 374 -27.85 5.82 -5.91
N LEU A 375 -27.28 7.02 -5.78
CA LEU A 375 -27.81 8.25 -6.37
C LEU A 375 -27.56 8.34 -7.88
N GLU A 376 -26.57 7.64 -8.39
CA GLU A 376 -26.27 7.53 -9.83
C GLU A 376 -25.82 6.10 -10.17
N PRO A 377 -26.75 5.12 -10.15
CA PRO A 377 -26.41 3.68 -10.15
C PRO A 377 -25.69 3.21 -11.42
N LYS A 378 -25.87 3.94 -12.52
CA LYS A 378 -25.21 3.68 -13.81
C LYS A 378 -23.71 3.95 -13.78
N MET A 379 -23.27 4.78 -12.82
CA MET A 379 -21.94 5.34 -12.73
C MET A 379 -21.41 5.79 -14.09
N SER A 380 -20.19 5.38 -14.46
CA SER A 380 -19.60 5.67 -15.77
C SER A 380 -19.48 4.44 -16.66
N ALA A 381 -20.29 3.39 -16.44
CA ALA A 381 -20.18 2.13 -17.16
C ALA A 381 -20.24 2.30 -18.68
N MET A 382 -21.24 3.02 -19.20
CA MET A 382 -21.34 3.26 -20.65
C MET A 382 -20.18 4.09 -21.20
N ALA A 383 -19.67 5.05 -20.43
CA ALA A 383 -18.54 5.87 -20.83
C ALA A 383 -17.21 5.07 -20.85
N VAL A 384 -17.05 4.12 -19.91
CA VAL A 384 -15.96 3.13 -19.95
C VAL A 384 -16.08 2.23 -21.17
N ALA A 385 -17.28 1.73 -21.48
CA ALA A 385 -17.52 0.94 -22.69
C ALA A 385 -17.22 1.73 -23.97
N ASP A 386 -17.65 2.98 -24.06
CA ASP A 386 -17.33 3.89 -25.17
C ASP A 386 -15.82 4.05 -25.36
N LYS A 387 -15.10 4.30 -24.26
CA LYS A 387 -13.64 4.47 -24.30
C LYS A 387 -12.95 3.16 -24.72
N LEU A 388 -13.39 2.02 -24.21
CA LEU A 388 -12.83 0.73 -24.60
C LEU A 388 -13.08 0.44 -26.09
N CYS A 389 -14.31 0.66 -26.56
CA CYS A 389 -14.66 0.49 -27.98
C CYS A 389 -13.83 1.39 -28.90
N GLU A 390 -13.62 2.66 -28.52
CA GLU A 390 -12.72 3.58 -29.23
C GLU A 390 -11.31 2.97 -29.36
N ARG A 391 -10.76 2.40 -28.27
CA ARG A 391 -9.43 1.78 -28.29
C ARG A 391 -9.38 0.50 -29.11
N ILE A 392 -10.42 -0.35 -29.07
CA ILE A 392 -10.55 -1.55 -29.91
C ILE A 392 -10.50 -1.17 -31.40
N GLN A 393 -11.29 -0.17 -31.81
CA GLN A 393 -11.40 0.29 -33.19
C GLN A 393 -10.09 0.80 -33.79
N THR A 394 -9.16 1.30 -32.96
CA THR A 394 -7.83 1.72 -33.44
C THR A 394 -7.02 0.56 -34.05
N GLY A 395 -7.33 -0.68 -33.68
CA GLY A 395 -6.56 -1.87 -34.05
C GLY A 395 -5.13 -1.91 -33.51
N LYS A 396 -4.76 -0.92 -32.66
CA LYS A 396 -3.39 -0.71 -32.15
C LYS A 396 -2.97 -1.75 -31.13
N PHE A 397 -3.89 -2.22 -30.30
CA PHE A 397 -3.64 -3.10 -29.18
C PHE A 397 -4.00 -4.55 -29.55
N GLU A 398 -3.28 -5.51 -28.99
CA GLU A 398 -3.60 -6.92 -29.12
C GLU A 398 -4.31 -7.46 -27.87
N PHE A 399 -4.10 -6.83 -26.71
CA PHE A 399 -4.85 -7.07 -25.49
C PHE A 399 -5.50 -5.78 -25.01
N LEU A 400 -6.76 -5.84 -24.59
CA LEU A 400 -7.38 -4.74 -23.84
C LEU A 400 -8.11 -5.31 -22.64
N MET A 401 -8.24 -4.52 -21.58
CA MET A 401 -9.07 -4.88 -20.45
C MET A 401 -9.78 -3.68 -19.86
N ASN A 402 -10.91 -3.92 -19.23
CA ASN A 402 -11.58 -2.94 -18.40
C ASN A 402 -12.19 -3.53 -17.14
N ASN A 403 -12.53 -2.65 -16.22
CA ASN A 403 -13.42 -2.95 -15.10
C ASN A 403 -14.76 -2.19 -15.27
N PHE A 404 -15.87 -2.84 -14.90
CA PHE A 404 -17.15 -2.18 -14.67
C PHE A 404 -17.47 -2.18 -13.16
N ALA A 405 -17.38 -1.01 -12.55
CA ALA A 405 -17.57 -0.78 -11.11
C ALA A 405 -19.01 -0.84 -10.54
N PRO A 406 -20.10 -0.60 -11.31
CA PRO A 406 -21.42 -0.38 -10.71
C PRO A 406 -21.95 -1.47 -9.78
N PRO A 407 -21.89 -2.78 -10.11
CA PRO A 407 -22.54 -3.79 -9.27
C PRO A 407 -21.96 -3.83 -7.85
N ASP A 408 -20.64 -3.67 -7.70
CA ASP A 408 -19.98 -3.58 -6.40
C ASP A 408 -20.25 -2.25 -5.67
N MET A 409 -19.92 -1.13 -6.31
CA MET A 409 -19.97 0.18 -5.66
C MET A 409 -21.39 0.57 -5.25
N VAL A 410 -22.39 0.14 -6.03
CA VAL A 410 -23.81 0.31 -5.69
C VAL A 410 -24.28 -0.80 -4.76
N GLY A 411 -23.77 -2.03 -4.88
CA GLY A 411 -24.04 -3.14 -3.96
C GLY A 411 -23.75 -2.79 -2.50
N HIS A 412 -22.62 -2.12 -2.25
CA HIS A 412 -22.22 -1.63 -0.92
C HIS A 412 -23.21 -0.67 -0.26
N THR A 413 -24.11 -0.04 -1.02
CA THR A 413 -25.14 0.84 -0.44
C THR A 413 -26.27 0.05 0.21
N GLY A 414 -26.43 -1.23 -0.11
CA GLY A 414 -27.56 -2.05 0.31
C GLY A 414 -28.89 -1.66 -0.36
N VAL A 415 -28.89 -0.69 -1.29
CA VAL A 415 -30.10 -0.19 -1.96
C VAL A 415 -30.41 -1.10 -3.15
N TYR A 416 -31.19 -2.15 -2.88
CA TYR A 416 -31.54 -3.20 -3.86
C TYR A 416 -31.99 -2.67 -5.24
N LYS A 417 -32.88 -1.68 -5.29
CA LYS A 417 -33.37 -1.11 -6.57
C LYS A 417 -32.28 -0.40 -7.36
N ALA A 418 -31.35 0.26 -6.69
CA ALA A 418 -30.21 0.89 -7.33
C ALA A 418 -29.26 -0.18 -7.89
N ALA A 419 -29.00 -1.26 -7.14
CA ALA A 419 -28.18 -2.37 -7.62
C ALA A 419 -28.77 -3.05 -8.88
N ILE A 420 -30.10 -3.16 -8.98
CA ILE A 420 -30.78 -3.65 -10.21
C ILE A 420 -30.48 -2.74 -11.40
N GLU A 421 -30.55 -1.42 -11.22
CA GLU A 421 -30.24 -0.45 -12.29
C GLU A 421 -28.76 -0.51 -12.68
N ALA A 422 -27.87 -0.64 -11.70
CA ALA A 422 -26.42 -0.80 -11.90
C ALA A 422 -26.10 -2.05 -12.73
N CYS A 423 -26.69 -3.20 -12.40
CA CYS A 423 -26.52 -4.45 -13.14
C CYS A 423 -27.09 -4.35 -14.56
N THR A 424 -28.27 -3.74 -14.72
CA THR A 424 -28.92 -3.52 -16.03
C THR A 424 -28.07 -2.64 -16.95
N GLU A 425 -27.49 -1.56 -16.44
CA GLU A 425 -26.61 -0.70 -17.25
C GLU A 425 -25.29 -1.39 -17.59
N THR A 426 -24.75 -2.17 -16.66
CA THR A 426 -23.54 -2.96 -16.86
C THR A 426 -23.73 -3.98 -17.98
N ASP A 427 -24.87 -4.70 -18.04
CA ASP A 427 -25.18 -5.62 -19.15
C ASP A 427 -25.20 -4.91 -20.51
N LYS A 428 -25.82 -3.72 -20.59
CA LYS A 428 -25.85 -2.91 -21.82
C LYS A 428 -24.44 -2.48 -22.25
N ALA A 429 -23.60 -2.10 -21.29
CA ALA A 429 -22.21 -1.75 -21.54
C ALA A 429 -21.42 -2.96 -22.07
N ILE A 430 -21.61 -4.15 -21.48
CA ILE A 430 -21.00 -5.41 -21.96
C ILE A 430 -21.46 -5.74 -23.38
N LYS A 431 -22.76 -5.62 -23.68
CA LYS A 431 -23.31 -5.84 -25.03
C LYS A 431 -22.61 -5.00 -26.09
N LYS A 432 -22.38 -3.73 -25.78
CA LYS A 432 -21.70 -2.79 -26.67
C LYS A 432 -20.27 -3.19 -26.94
N VAL A 433 -19.53 -3.59 -25.90
CA VAL A 433 -18.15 -4.08 -26.05
C VAL A 433 -18.11 -5.38 -26.85
N TYR A 434 -19.05 -6.31 -26.61
CA TYR A 434 -19.19 -7.54 -27.38
C TYR A 434 -19.41 -7.30 -28.87
N ASP A 435 -20.35 -6.40 -29.22
CA ASP A 435 -20.61 -6.04 -30.62
C ASP A 435 -19.35 -5.47 -31.28
N GLN A 436 -18.63 -4.59 -30.57
CA GLN A 436 -17.38 -4.02 -31.07
C GLN A 436 -16.28 -5.08 -31.25
N CYS A 437 -16.16 -6.03 -30.31
CA CYS A 437 -15.23 -7.16 -30.43
C CYS A 437 -15.53 -8.00 -31.66
N LYS A 438 -16.81 -8.28 -31.92
CA LYS A 438 -17.26 -9.01 -33.11
C LYS A 438 -16.90 -8.28 -34.40
N GLU A 439 -17.13 -6.98 -34.46
CA GLU A 439 -16.78 -6.16 -35.63
C GLU A 439 -15.27 -6.08 -35.89
N SER A 440 -14.47 -6.03 -34.82
CA SER A 440 -13.01 -5.85 -34.90
C SER A 440 -12.20 -7.16 -34.82
N GLY A 441 -12.87 -8.31 -34.67
CA GLY A 441 -12.23 -9.63 -34.62
C GLY A 441 -11.45 -9.92 -33.32
N TYR A 442 -11.95 -9.48 -32.17
CA TYR A 442 -11.38 -9.79 -30.85
C TYR A 442 -12.19 -10.89 -30.16
N VAL A 443 -11.51 -11.81 -29.49
CA VAL A 443 -12.14 -12.75 -28.55
C VAL A 443 -12.45 -12.00 -27.26
N LEU A 444 -13.68 -12.06 -26.79
CA LEU A 444 -14.11 -11.43 -25.56
C LEU A 444 -14.10 -12.44 -24.41
N PHE A 445 -13.47 -12.05 -23.30
CA PHE A 445 -13.61 -12.70 -22.02
C PHE A 445 -14.36 -11.79 -21.06
N VAL A 446 -15.27 -12.35 -20.28
CA VAL A 446 -16.00 -11.64 -19.22
C VAL A 446 -15.87 -12.46 -17.94
N THR A 447 -15.41 -11.83 -16.86
CA THR A 447 -15.34 -12.43 -15.52
C THR A 447 -15.79 -11.41 -14.48
N ALA A 448 -15.90 -11.83 -13.22
CA ALA A 448 -15.85 -10.92 -12.07
C ALA A 448 -14.63 -11.22 -11.19
N ASP A 449 -14.35 -10.33 -10.25
CA ASP A 449 -13.27 -10.44 -9.27
C ASP A 449 -13.75 -10.95 -7.90
N HIS A 450 -15.03 -10.75 -7.57
CA HIS A 450 -15.76 -11.35 -6.45
C HIS A 450 -17.28 -11.13 -6.62
N GLY A 451 -18.09 -11.68 -5.70
CA GLY A 451 -19.53 -11.43 -5.59
C GLY A 451 -19.89 -10.28 -4.64
N ASN A 452 -21.07 -9.69 -4.86
CA ASN A 452 -21.71 -8.65 -4.05
C ASN A 452 -23.21 -8.56 -4.41
N ALA A 453 -23.52 -8.11 -5.64
CA ALA A 453 -24.87 -7.74 -6.07
C ALA A 453 -25.88 -8.91 -6.14
N GLU A 454 -25.40 -10.16 -6.15
CA GLU A 454 -26.25 -11.35 -6.11
C GLU A 454 -26.85 -11.63 -4.72
N GLU A 455 -26.36 -10.97 -3.67
CA GLU A 455 -26.91 -11.06 -2.31
C GLU A 455 -26.98 -9.69 -1.63
N MET A 456 -28.04 -8.94 -1.92
CA MET A 456 -28.32 -7.62 -1.34
C MET A 456 -29.11 -7.68 -0.03
N LEU A 457 -29.50 -8.88 0.43
CA LEU A 457 -30.22 -9.10 1.68
C LEU A 457 -29.55 -10.18 2.54
N THR A 458 -29.59 -10.03 3.86
CA THR A 458 -29.19 -11.06 4.82
C THR A 458 -30.24 -12.18 4.90
N GLU A 459 -29.94 -13.25 5.64
CA GLU A 459 -30.91 -14.34 5.87
C GLU A 459 -32.20 -13.82 6.53
N GLU A 460 -32.07 -12.84 7.43
CA GLU A 460 -33.16 -12.14 8.12
C GLU A 460 -33.90 -11.13 7.24
N GLY A 461 -33.46 -10.93 5.99
CA GLY A 461 -34.07 -9.99 5.05
C GLY A 461 -33.70 -8.52 5.28
N THR A 462 -32.61 -8.25 6.01
CA THR A 462 -32.09 -6.88 6.17
C THR A 462 -31.08 -6.54 5.06
N PRO A 463 -30.82 -5.25 4.74
CA PRO A 463 -29.86 -4.90 3.71
C PRO A 463 -28.46 -5.46 3.99
N LYS A 464 -27.89 -6.15 2.99
CA LYS A 464 -26.51 -6.63 3.02
C LYS A 464 -25.66 -5.70 2.18
N THR A 465 -24.54 -5.27 2.76
CA THR A 465 -23.60 -4.30 2.16
C THR A 465 -22.19 -4.87 1.99
N SER A 466 -21.98 -6.14 2.33
CA SER A 466 -20.68 -6.82 2.21
C SER A 466 -20.58 -7.60 0.91
N HIS A 467 -19.35 -7.95 0.52
CA HIS A 467 -19.15 -8.95 -0.53
C HIS A 467 -19.66 -10.34 -0.09
N THR A 468 -19.58 -11.29 -1.01
CA THR A 468 -19.96 -12.68 -0.78
C THR A 468 -18.78 -13.63 -1.00
N THR A 469 -18.98 -14.89 -0.62
CA THR A 469 -18.06 -15.99 -0.94
C THR A 469 -18.44 -16.73 -2.22
N ASN A 470 -19.43 -16.23 -2.97
CA ASN A 470 -19.96 -16.91 -4.15
C ASN A 470 -18.92 -16.95 -5.28
N LYS A 471 -19.09 -17.93 -6.17
CA LYS A 471 -18.30 -18.02 -7.40
C LYS A 471 -18.61 -16.86 -8.32
N VAL A 472 -17.75 -16.64 -9.31
CA VAL A 472 -17.92 -15.62 -10.35
C VAL A 472 -18.04 -16.27 -11.73
N PRO A 473 -18.78 -15.67 -12.69
CA PRO A 473 -18.85 -16.21 -14.05
C PRO A 473 -17.49 -16.06 -14.75
N PHE A 474 -17.17 -16.96 -15.68
CA PHE A 474 -16.10 -16.79 -16.65
C PHE A 474 -16.56 -17.23 -18.04
N VAL A 475 -16.67 -16.24 -18.92
CA VAL A 475 -17.25 -16.34 -20.26
C VAL A 475 -16.15 -16.21 -21.30
N MET A 476 -16.26 -16.99 -22.37
CA MET A 476 -15.53 -16.80 -23.62
C MET A 476 -16.53 -16.63 -24.77
N ALA A 477 -16.50 -15.47 -25.41
CA ALA A 477 -17.40 -15.09 -26.49
C ALA A 477 -16.64 -14.59 -27.73
N ASN A 478 -17.28 -14.70 -28.90
CA ASN A 478 -16.66 -14.41 -30.20
C ASN A 478 -15.33 -15.17 -30.45
N ALA A 479 -15.21 -16.39 -29.92
CA ALA A 479 -14.05 -17.25 -30.11
C ALA A 479 -14.15 -18.10 -31.40
N PRO A 480 -13.01 -18.56 -31.95
CA PRO A 480 -13.02 -19.48 -33.09
C PRO A 480 -13.84 -20.75 -32.83
N GLU A 481 -14.40 -21.32 -33.90
CA GLU A 481 -15.18 -22.55 -33.81
C GLU A 481 -14.36 -23.69 -33.21
N GLY A 482 -15.01 -24.49 -32.35
CA GLY A 482 -14.39 -25.63 -31.67
C GLY A 482 -13.56 -25.26 -30.44
N TRP A 483 -13.50 -23.98 -30.05
CA TRP A 483 -12.92 -23.52 -28.79
C TRP A 483 -14.00 -23.48 -27.71
N SER A 484 -13.67 -23.83 -26.48
CA SER A 484 -14.55 -23.73 -25.31
C SER A 484 -13.76 -23.54 -24.01
N LEU A 485 -14.43 -23.45 -22.87
CA LEU A 485 -13.82 -23.43 -21.54
C LEU A 485 -14.04 -24.78 -20.82
N LYS A 486 -13.07 -25.21 -20.02
CA LYS A 486 -13.23 -26.30 -19.05
C LYS A 486 -14.28 -25.87 -18.02
N LYS A 487 -15.23 -26.76 -17.69
CA LYS A 487 -16.39 -26.43 -16.86
C LYS A 487 -16.18 -26.57 -15.34
N THR A 488 -15.03 -27.06 -14.87
CA THR A 488 -14.82 -27.37 -13.44
C THR A 488 -13.47 -26.89 -12.91
N ASP A 489 -13.45 -26.62 -11.60
CA ASP A 489 -12.26 -26.36 -10.77
C ASP A 489 -11.47 -25.10 -11.16
N GLY A 490 -12.12 -24.09 -11.74
CA GLY A 490 -11.48 -22.83 -12.10
C GLY A 490 -11.34 -21.89 -10.91
N VAL A 491 -10.25 -21.13 -10.87
CA VAL A 491 -10.00 -20.03 -9.92
C VAL A 491 -9.60 -18.76 -10.66
N LEU A 492 -9.61 -17.60 -10.00
CA LEU A 492 -9.21 -16.32 -10.62
C LEU A 492 -7.79 -16.35 -11.25
N GLY A 493 -6.86 -17.08 -10.62
CA GLY A 493 -5.50 -17.28 -11.13
C GLY A 493 -5.43 -17.98 -12.51
N ASP A 494 -6.50 -18.61 -12.97
CA ASP A 494 -6.55 -19.29 -14.27
C ASP A 494 -6.89 -18.36 -15.44
N VAL A 495 -7.34 -17.13 -15.17
CA VAL A 495 -7.76 -16.17 -16.21
C VAL A 495 -6.58 -15.76 -17.09
N ALA A 496 -5.46 -15.29 -16.50
CA ALA A 496 -4.28 -14.88 -17.26
C ALA A 496 -3.67 -16.03 -18.11
N PRO A 497 -3.46 -17.25 -17.58
CA PRO A 497 -3.07 -18.41 -18.38
C PRO A 497 -4.01 -18.68 -19.57
N THR A 498 -5.33 -18.56 -19.37
CA THR A 498 -6.33 -18.75 -20.42
C THR A 498 -6.23 -17.70 -21.52
N LEU A 499 -5.99 -16.44 -21.15
CA LEU A 499 -5.75 -15.33 -22.08
C LEU A 499 -4.48 -15.54 -22.89
N LEU A 500 -3.36 -15.89 -22.25
CA LEU A 500 -2.10 -16.18 -22.93
C LEU A 500 -2.24 -17.34 -23.92
N ALA A 501 -2.91 -18.43 -23.53
CA ALA A 501 -3.16 -19.59 -24.39
C ALA A 501 -4.07 -19.26 -25.59
N THR A 502 -5.00 -18.32 -25.40
CA THR A 502 -5.87 -17.80 -26.48
C THR A 502 -5.07 -16.96 -27.47
N MET A 503 -4.20 -16.09 -26.96
CA MET A 503 -3.33 -15.22 -27.74
C MET A 503 -2.16 -15.97 -28.41
N GLY A 504 -1.93 -17.24 -28.07
CA GLY A 504 -0.81 -18.03 -28.58
C GLY A 504 0.55 -17.64 -27.95
N LEU A 505 0.52 -17.03 -26.77
CA LEU A 505 1.69 -16.53 -26.05
C LEU A 505 2.19 -17.56 -25.04
N GLN A 506 3.49 -17.49 -24.71
CA GLN A 506 4.08 -18.38 -23.74
C GLN A 506 3.70 -17.95 -22.32
N GLN A 507 3.20 -18.89 -21.53
CA GLN A 507 3.01 -18.71 -20.08
C GLN A 507 4.38 -18.76 -19.37
N PRO A 508 4.71 -17.79 -18.51
CA PRO A 508 5.94 -17.80 -17.71
C PRO A 508 5.86 -18.86 -16.61
N GLU A 509 7.01 -19.37 -16.15
CA GLU A 509 7.08 -20.42 -15.09
C GLU A 509 6.47 -19.96 -13.76
N ASP A 510 6.58 -18.67 -13.48
CA ASP A 510 6.09 -18.01 -12.28
C ASP A 510 4.55 -18.05 -12.20
N MET A 511 3.82 -18.02 -13.34
CA MET A 511 2.37 -18.23 -13.39
C MET A 511 2.05 -19.71 -13.21
N ASP A 512 1.58 -20.12 -12.04
CA ASP A 512 1.24 -21.51 -11.74
C ASP A 512 -0.23 -21.88 -12.02
N GLY A 513 -1.08 -20.89 -12.35
CA GLY A 513 -2.45 -21.11 -12.81
C GLY A 513 -2.50 -21.91 -14.11
N HIS A 514 -3.68 -22.42 -14.45
CA HIS A 514 -3.87 -23.32 -15.57
C HIS A 514 -4.88 -22.77 -16.57
N SER A 515 -4.51 -22.77 -17.85
CA SER A 515 -5.44 -22.37 -18.91
C SER A 515 -6.68 -23.27 -18.92
N LEU A 516 -7.86 -22.65 -18.84
CA LEU A 516 -9.17 -23.29 -18.98
C LEU A 516 -9.59 -23.46 -20.44
N LEU A 517 -8.81 -22.94 -21.40
CA LEU A 517 -9.08 -23.06 -22.83
C LEU A 517 -9.02 -24.51 -23.32
N VAL A 518 -10.08 -24.95 -23.99
CA VAL A 518 -10.17 -26.24 -24.67
C VAL A 518 -10.29 -26.01 -26.17
N LYS A 519 -9.43 -26.66 -26.98
CA LYS A 519 -9.49 -26.62 -28.45
C LYS A 519 -9.83 -28.01 -28.98
N SER A 520 -11.02 -28.20 -29.54
CA SER A 520 -11.42 -29.48 -30.11
C SER A 520 -10.69 -29.75 -31.44
N ARG A 521 -10.06 -30.92 -31.57
CA ARG A 521 -9.36 -31.35 -32.80
C ARG A 521 -10.34 -31.86 -33.84
N ARG A 522 -11.08 -30.98 -34.51
CA ARG A 522 -11.69 -31.28 -35.82
C ARG A 522 -11.51 -30.06 -36.73
N PHE A 523 -10.85 -30.29 -37.87
CA PHE A 523 -10.54 -29.34 -38.96
C PHE A 523 -9.28 -28.47 -38.80
N ALA A 524 -8.13 -29.11 -38.64
CA ALA A 524 -6.85 -28.55 -39.10
C ALA A 524 -6.62 -28.99 -40.55
N ASN A 525 -7.12 -28.22 -41.51
CA ASN A 525 -6.65 -28.13 -42.91
C ASN A 525 -7.62 -27.23 -43.67
N LEU A 526 -7.29 -25.94 -43.79
CA LEU A 526 -7.69 -25.00 -44.85
C LEU A 526 -7.20 -23.60 -44.46
N SER A 527 -5.97 -23.25 -44.85
CA SER A 527 -5.53 -21.87 -45.10
C SER A 527 -4.05 -21.86 -45.47
N SER A 528 -3.77 -22.37 -46.67
CA SER A 528 -2.63 -21.92 -47.47
C SER A 528 -3.23 -21.45 -48.78
N ASP A 529 -3.45 -20.14 -48.92
CA ASP A 529 -3.38 -19.38 -50.17
C ASP A 529 -4.17 -18.06 -50.06
N ALA A 530 -3.46 -16.98 -49.73
CA ALA A 530 -3.78 -15.64 -50.22
C ALA A 530 -2.62 -14.68 -49.92
N LYS A 531 -1.59 -14.69 -50.78
CA LYS A 531 -0.64 -13.58 -50.92
C LYS A 531 -0.65 -13.11 -52.37
N LYS A 532 -0.85 -11.80 -52.52
CA LYS A 532 -0.39 -10.87 -53.58
C LYS A 532 -1.52 -10.13 -54.30
N MET A 533 -1.59 -8.82 -54.04
CA MET A 533 -1.54 -7.82 -55.12
C MET A 533 -1.13 -6.45 -54.55
N ALA A 534 -0.29 -5.74 -55.31
CA ALA A 534 0.37 -4.50 -54.93
C ALA A 534 -0.05 -3.34 -55.88
N THR A 535 -0.12 -2.13 -55.31
CA THR A 535 0.19 -0.79 -55.87
C THR A 535 -0.51 -0.24 -57.13
N LYS A 536 -1.10 0.98 -57.02
CA LYS A 536 -0.66 2.22 -57.75
C LYS A 536 -1.50 3.49 -57.42
N THR A 537 -0.79 4.52 -56.92
CA THR A 537 -0.83 5.99 -57.16
C THR A 537 -2.09 6.76 -57.64
N SER A 538 -2.35 7.94 -57.00
CA SER A 538 -2.50 9.25 -57.69
C SER A 538 -2.51 10.47 -56.73
N ASN A 539 -1.95 11.59 -57.21
CA ASN A 539 -1.75 12.91 -56.57
C ASN A 539 -3.01 13.80 -56.46
N GLY A 540 -2.97 14.71 -55.47
CA GLY A 540 -3.16 16.16 -55.69
C GLY A 540 -4.46 16.83 -55.20
N GLY A 541 -4.34 17.84 -54.33
CA GLY A 541 -5.41 18.81 -54.05
C GLY A 541 -5.22 19.63 -52.77
N SER A 542 -4.62 20.81 -52.89
CA SER A 542 -4.39 21.81 -51.83
C SER A 542 -5.63 22.64 -51.49
N GLY A 543 -5.84 22.94 -50.20
CA GLY A 543 -6.77 23.96 -49.71
C GLY A 543 -6.18 24.69 -48.51
N ALA A 544 -5.96 26.00 -48.66
CA ALA A 544 -5.29 26.88 -47.70
C ALA A 544 -6.16 27.20 -46.47
N GLN A 545 -5.53 27.25 -45.29
CA GLN A 545 -6.06 27.89 -44.09
C GLN A 545 -5.27 29.17 -43.77
N THR A 546 -5.99 30.18 -43.32
CA THR A 546 -5.57 31.52 -42.92
C THR A 546 -4.57 31.54 -41.74
N PRO A 547 -3.70 32.56 -41.64
CA PRO A 547 -2.57 32.55 -40.72
C PRO A 547 -2.96 32.97 -39.30
N GLN A 548 -2.70 32.10 -38.32
CA GLN A 548 -2.49 32.51 -36.93
C GLN A 548 -1.10 33.15 -36.80
N ALA A 549 -1.02 34.21 -36.00
CA ALA A 549 0.17 35.03 -35.82
C ALA A 549 1.42 34.19 -35.49
N ALA A 550 2.48 34.37 -36.28
CA ALA A 550 3.76 33.69 -36.09
C ALA A 550 4.45 34.17 -34.81
N ALA A 551 4.86 33.23 -33.95
CA ALA A 551 5.75 33.51 -32.83
C ALA A 551 7.08 34.09 -33.36
N GLN A 552 7.53 35.22 -32.80
CA GLN A 552 8.80 35.84 -33.18
C GLN A 552 9.96 34.94 -32.76
N VAL A 553 10.73 34.45 -33.74
CA VAL A 553 11.97 33.73 -33.50
C VAL A 553 13.07 34.75 -33.18
N GLN A 554 13.60 34.70 -31.95
CA GLN A 554 14.69 35.57 -31.50
C GLN A 554 15.97 34.75 -31.26
N PRO A 555 17.18 35.33 -31.43
CA PRO A 555 18.43 34.69 -31.04
C PRO A 555 18.43 34.39 -29.53
N CYS A 556 18.86 33.17 -29.15
CA CYS A 556 18.94 32.78 -27.75
C CYS A 556 19.94 33.67 -27.00
N ARG A 557 19.51 34.31 -25.91
CA ARG A 557 20.33 35.21 -25.08
C ARG A 557 21.05 34.50 -23.94
N TYR A 558 20.91 33.18 -23.82
CA TYR A 558 21.47 32.40 -22.72
C TYR A 558 22.38 31.28 -23.24
N LYS A 559 23.52 31.11 -22.60
CA LYS A 559 24.40 29.96 -22.78
C LYS A 559 24.26 29.03 -21.57
N THR A 560 23.91 27.77 -21.79
CA THR A 560 23.76 26.77 -20.72
C THR A 560 25.12 26.20 -20.30
N GLY A 561 25.24 25.90 -19.01
CA GLY A 561 26.42 25.39 -18.34
C GLY A 561 26.13 24.06 -17.64
N LYS A 562 26.69 23.87 -16.43
CA LYS A 562 26.56 22.62 -15.67
C LYS A 562 25.11 22.32 -15.28
N THR A 563 24.78 21.04 -15.16
CA THR A 563 23.49 20.61 -14.60
C THR A 563 23.50 20.83 -13.09
N LEU A 564 22.47 21.51 -12.57
CA LEU A 564 22.26 21.80 -11.15
C LEU A 564 21.32 20.80 -10.49
N GLY A 565 20.38 20.23 -11.25
CA GLY A 565 19.44 19.21 -10.77
C GLY A 565 18.67 18.55 -11.92
N ALA A 566 18.14 17.35 -11.71
CA ALA A 566 17.35 16.62 -12.70
C ALA A 566 16.11 15.99 -12.05
N GLY A 567 14.94 16.23 -12.63
CA GLY A 567 13.67 15.63 -12.21
C GLY A 567 13.05 14.78 -13.32
N SER A 568 11.86 14.21 -13.06
CA SER A 568 11.20 13.24 -13.95
C SER A 568 10.88 13.78 -15.35
N TYR A 569 10.71 15.10 -15.50
CA TYR A 569 10.28 15.73 -16.76
C TYR A 569 11.10 16.98 -17.15
N SER A 570 12.05 17.39 -16.31
CA SER A 570 12.84 18.60 -16.52
C SER A 570 14.25 18.48 -15.98
N VAL A 571 15.18 19.25 -16.53
CA VAL A 571 16.56 19.35 -16.08
C VAL A 571 16.87 20.81 -15.79
N VAL A 572 17.37 21.11 -14.59
CA VAL A 572 17.80 22.45 -14.21
C VAL A 572 19.28 22.60 -14.51
N LYS A 573 19.64 23.61 -15.30
CA LYS A 573 21.02 23.92 -15.67
C LYS A 573 21.39 25.32 -15.24
N GLU A 574 22.64 25.53 -14.88
CA GLU A 574 23.21 26.87 -14.80
C GLU A 574 23.17 27.49 -16.20
N CYS A 575 22.86 28.78 -16.31
CA CYS A 575 23.00 29.50 -17.56
C CYS A 575 23.55 30.91 -17.33
N VAL A 576 24.22 31.46 -18.34
CA VAL A 576 24.75 32.82 -18.34
C VAL A 576 24.06 33.64 -19.42
N HIS A 577 23.59 34.82 -19.06
CA HIS A 577 23.05 35.78 -20.02
C HIS A 577 24.20 36.37 -20.82
N ILE A 578 24.17 36.20 -22.14
CA ILE A 578 25.30 36.47 -23.05
C ILE A 578 25.71 37.94 -23.00
N ASP A 579 24.75 38.87 -22.95
CA ASP A 579 25.06 40.30 -22.99
C ASP A 579 25.51 40.89 -21.64
N THR A 580 25.09 40.31 -20.52
CA THR A 580 25.32 40.88 -19.17
C THR A 580 26.35 40.11 -18.35
N GLY A 581 26.68 38.88 -18.76
CA GLY A 581 27.54 37.97 -18.01
C GLY A 581 26.95 37.47 -16.69
N ARG A 582 25.68 37.77 -16.39
CA ARG A 582 25.01 37.34 -15.15
C ARG A 582 24.59 35.88 -15.23
N TYR A 583 24.74 35.18 -14.09
CA TYR A 583 24.40 33.78 -13.94
C TYR A 583 22.97 33.59 -13.40
N TYR A 584 22.29 32.58 -13.94
CA TYR A 584 20.91 32.22 -13.67
C TYR A 584 20.74 30.70 -13.63
N ALA A 585 19.57 30.22 -13.22
CA ALA A 585 19.16 28.82 -13.36
C ALA A 585 18.11 28.70 -14.48
N ALA A 586 18.29 27.74 -15.39
CA ALA A 586 17.36 27.43 -16.46
C ALA A 586 16.75 26.05 -16.26
N LYS A 587 15.46 25.99 -15.94
CA LYS A 587 14.67 24.75 -15.94
C LYS A 587 14.28 24.41 -17.38
N VAL A 588 14.84 23.33 -17.91
CA VAL A 588 14.63 22.84 -19.28
C VAL A 588 13.59 21.73 -19.25
N ILE A 589 12.43 21.95 -19.85
CA ILE A 589 11.29 21.04 -19.87
C ILE A 589 11.12 20.48 -21.28
N ASN A 590 11.07 19.16 -21.44
CA ASN A 590 10.92 18.54 -22.76
C ASN A 590 9.45 18.49 -23.19
N LYS A 591 9.11 19.11 -24.32
CA LYS A 591 7.74 19.20 -24.85
C LYS A 591 7.13 17.84 -25.15
N ARG A 592 7.93 16.84 -25.59
CA ARG A 592 7.44 15.49 -25.88
C ARG A 592 7.02 14.74 -24.62
N LEU A 593 7.69 15.01 -23.50
CA LEU A 593 7.34 14.44 -22.20
C LEU A 593 6.12 15.14 -21.55
N MET A 594 5.63 16.23 -22.15
CA MET A 594 4.53 17.07 -21.65
C MET A 594 3.20 16.90 -22.42
N ALA A 595 3.11 15.96 -23.36
CA ALA A 595 1.88 15.68 -24.10
C ALA A 595 0.73 15.35 -23.11
N GLY A 596 -0.35 16.13 -23.14
CA GLY A 596 -1.48 16.04 -22.21
C GLY A 596 -1.34 16.83 -20.89
N ARG A 597 -0.19 17.45 -20.63
CA ARG A 597 0.14 18.19 -19.38
C ARG A 597 0.56 19.65 -19.61
N GLU A 598 0.40 20.14 -20.83
CA GLU A 598 0.84 21.47 -21.28
C GLU A 598 0.26 22.63 -20.45
N HIS A 599 -0.93 22.44 -19.89
CA HIS A 599 -1.60 23.43 -19.03
C HIS A 599 -0.85 23.68 -17.71
N MET A 600 -0.15 22.68 -17.14
CA MET A 600 0.59 22.85 -15.88
C MET A 600 1.78 23.80 -16.04
N VAL A 601 2.46 23.73 -17.18
CA VAL A 601 3.64 24.54 -17.44
C VAL A 601 3.26 25.99 -17.78
N ARG A 602 2.15 26.19 -18.51
CA ARG A 602 1.58 27.52 -18.72
C ARG A 602 1.13 28.17 -17.41
N ASN A 603 0.59 27.36 -16.50
CA ASN A 603 0.18 27.78 -15.18
C ASN A 603 1.38 28.12 -14.27
N GLU A 604 2.48 27.34 -14.30
CA GLU A 604 3.74 27.67 -13.61
C GLU A 604 4.30 29.04 -14.08
N ILE A 605 4.29 29.30 -15.40
CA ILE A 605 4.67 30.62 -15.95
C ILE A 605 3.72 31.72 -15.48
N ALA A 606 2.41 31.49 -15.48
CA ALA A 606 1.41 32.48 -15.09
C ALA A 606 1.50 32.84 -13.59
N VAL A 607 1.66 31.83 -12.73
CA VAL A 607 1.89 32.00 -11.28
C VAL A 607 3.18 32.78 -11.05
N LEU A 608 4.30 32.29 -11.59
CA LEU A 608 5.61 32.92 -11.39
C LEU A 608 5.61 34.37 -11.89
N LYS A 609 5.04 34.67 -13.05
CA LYS A 609 4.90 36.06 -13.53
C LYS A 609 4.14 36.97 -12.58
N ARG A 610 3.15 36.44 -11.85
CA ARG A 610 2.30 37.22 -10.93
C ARG A 610 2.99 37.50 -9.60
N VAL A 611 3.89 36.62 -9.15
CA VAL A 611 4.46 36.68 -7.78
C VAL A 611 5.97 36.97 -7.73
N SER A 612 6.71 36.79 -8.84
CA SER A 612 8.18 36.78 -8.88
C SER A 612 8.87 38.09 -8.46
N MET A 613 8.12 39.18 -8.27
CA MET A 613 8.65 40.50 -7.88
C MET A 613 8.09 41.04 -6.56
N GLY A 614 7.20 40.31 -5.89
CA GLY A 614 6.43 40.86 -4.77
C GLY A 614 6.83 40.41 -3.37
N HIS A 615 7.74 39.43 -3.24
CA HIS A 615 8.19 38.96 -1.92
C HIS A 615 9.64 38.46 -1.93
N ARG A 616 10.44 38.85 -0.93
CA ARG A 616 11.88 38.52 -0.84
C ARG A 616 12.18 37.01 -0.75
N ASN A 617 11.23 36.24 -0.21
CA ASN A 617 11.34 34.80 0.03
C ASN A 617 10.70 33.92 -1.07
N ILE A 618 10.45 34.46 -2.27
CA ILE A 618 9.93 33.72 -3.43
C ILE A 618 10.97 33.77 -4.56
N LEU A 619 11.17 32.65 -5.25
CA LEU A 619 12.11 32.59 -6.38
C LEU A 619 11.62 33.45 -7.56
N THR A 620 12.49 34.31 -8.06
CA THR A 620 12.16 35.24 -9.16
C THR A 620 12.34 34.58 -10.53
N LEU A 621 11.30 34.60 -11.36
CA LEU A 621 11.37 34.31 -12.80
C LEU A 621 11.91 35.54 -13.54
N VAL A 622 13.05 35.34 -14.20
CA VAL A 622 13.81 36.35 -14.94
C VAL A 622 13.41 36.36 -16.42
N ASP A 623 13.25 35.17 -17.02
CA ASP A 623 12.91 35.03 -18.44
C ASP A 623 12.25 33.67 -18.73
N TYR A 624 11.59 33.52 -19.88
CA TYR A 624 11.09 32.24 -20.35
C TYR A 624 11.02 32.23 -21.88
N PHE A 625 11.39 31.11 -22.49
CA PHE A 625 11.37 30.95 -23.94
C PHE A 625 11.22 29.49 -24.35
N GLU A 626 10.90 29.24 -25.62
CA GLU A 626 10.76 27.89 -26.14
C GLU A 626 11.58 27.62 -27.40
N THR A 627 11.86 26.36 -27.63
CA THR A 627 12.47 25.80 -28.85
C THR A 627 11.52 24.76 -29.45
N MET A 628 11.91 24.12 -30.57
CA MET A 628 11.09 23.06 -31.19
C MET A 628 10.74 21.92 -30.22
N ASN A 629 11.67 21.53 -29.34
CA ASN A 629 11.51 20.35 -28.48
C ASN A 629 11.45 20.67 -26.99
N ASN A 630 11.85 21.86 -26.54
CA ASN A 630 11.96 22.19 -25.12
C ASN A 630 11.38 23.57 -24.79
N LEU A 631 10.89 23.73 -23.57
CA LEU A 631 10.59 25.01 -22.93
C LEU A 631 11.66 25.32 -21.87
N TYR A 632 12.01 26.59 -21.71
CA TYR A 632 13.01 27.08 -20.77
C TYR A 632 12.39 28.11 -19.84
N LEU A 633 12.52 27.92 -18.52
CA LEU A 633 12.20 28.91 -17.50
C LEU A 633 13.52 29.36 -16.85
N VAL A 634 13.84 30.64 -16.92
CA VAL A 634 15.06 31.23 -16.37
C VAL A 634 14.72 31.94 -15.07
N THR A 635 15.32 31.53 -13.96
CA THR A 635 15.11 32.09 -12.62
C THR A 635 16.42 32.58 -12.02
N ASP A 636 16.34 33.30 -10.90
CA ASP A 636 17.49 33.56 -10.05
C ASP A 636 18.23 32.25 -9.70
N LEU A 637 19.56 32.33 -9.66
CA LEU A 637 20.41 31.22 -9.25
C LEU A 637 20.57 31.22 -7.72
N ALA A 638 19.95 30.26 -7.05
CA ALA A 638 20.15 30.04 -5.61
C ALA A 638 21.46 29.27 -5.38
N LEU A 639 22.45 29.92 -4.77
CA LEU A 639 23.79 29.35 -4.52
C LEU A 639 23.94 28.77 -3.11
N GLY A 640 22.99 29.02 -2.22
CA GLY A 640 23.06 28.64 -0.80
C GLY A 640 22.76 27.17 -0.50
N GLY A 641 22.25 26.42 -1.48
CA GLY A 641 21.86 25.02 -1.33
C GLY A 641 20.48 24.85 -0.70
N GLU A 642 20.12 23.59 -0.44
CA GLU A 642 18.83 23.19 0.15
C GLU A 642 18.77 23.45 1.66
N LEU A 643 17.55 23.55 2.19
CA LEU A 643 17.27 23.86 3.59
C LEU A 643 18.11 23.04 4.57
N PHE A 644 18.21 21.73 4.34
CA PHE A 644 18.84 20.82 5.30
C PHE A 644 20.37 20.84 5.25
N ASP A 645 20.95 20.94 4.05
CA ASP A 645 22.40 21.09 3.88
C ASP A 645 22.92 22.33 4.62
N ARG A 646 22.08 23.38 4.71
CA ARG A 646 22.36 24.58 5.49
C ARG A 646 22.35 24.32 6.99
N ILE A 647 21.32 23.65 7.49
CA ILE A 647 21.19 23.31 8.92
C ILE A 647 22.39 22.48 9.36
N CYS A 648 22.81 21.50 8.55
CA CYS A 648 23.99 20.68 8.86
C CYS A 648 25.32 21.43 8.92
N ARG A 649 25.46 22.52 8.15
CA ARG A 649 26.65 23.37 8.12
C ARG A 649 26.71 24.35 9.28
N LYS A 650 25.57 24.73 9.86
CA LYS A 650 25.57 25.47 11.13
C LYS A 650 26.28 24.63 12.19
N GLY A 651 27.06 25.28 13.05
CA GLY A 651 27.75 24.62 14.16
C GLY A 651 26.76 24.11 15.22
N ASN A 652 25.77 24.94 15.54
CA ASN A 652 24.67 24.68 16.47
C ASN A 652 23.34 25.08 15.79
N TYR A 653 22.23 24.45 16.15
CA TYR A 653 20.90 24.74 15.61
C TYR A 653 19.85 24.65 16.71
N TYR A 654 19.12 25.73 16.93
CA TYR A 654 18.20 25.87 18.06
C TYR A 654 16.74 25.96 17.60
N GLU A 655 15.82 25.85 18.56
CA GLU A 655 14.39 26.05 18.29
C GLU A 655 14.11 27.44 17.69
N SER A 656 14.85 28.47 18.11
CA SER A 656 14.76 29.82 17.54
C SER A 656 15.12 29.86 16.06
N ASP A 657 16.12 29.09 15.63
CA ASP A 657 16.50 28.97 14.21
C ASP A 657 15.38 28.33 13.39
N ALA A 658 14.75 27.28 13.94
CA ALA A 658 13.59 26.64 13.30
C ALA A 658 12.42 27.63 13.17
N GLY A 659 12.15 28.39 14.22
CA GLY A 659 11.12 29.43 14.22
C GLY A 659 11.36 30.51 13.17
N ASP A 660 12.60 30.97 13.00
CA ASP A 660 12.97 31.97 11.99
C ASP A 660 12.76 31.46 10.56
N LEU A 661 13.09 30.19 10.29
CA LEU A 661 12.87 29.53 9.00
C LEU A 661 11.38 29.37 8.68
N ILE A 662 10.59 28.96 9.69
CA ILE A 662 9.14 28.83 9.55
C ILE A 662 8.49 30.21 9.36
N ARG A 663 8.94 31.25 10.06
CA ARG A 663 8.47 32.63 9.87
C ARG A 663 8.71 33.14 8.45
N ALA A 664 9.89 32.89 7.89
CA ALA A 664 10.20 33.26 6.50
C ALA A 664 9.31 32.49 5.49
N THR A 665 9.10 31.20 5.73
CA THR A 665 8.23 30.34 4.90
C THR A 665 6.77 30.80 4.96
N LEU A 666 6.26 31.06 6.16
CA LEU A 666 4.90 31.56 6.39
C LEU A 666 4.68 32.94 5.76
N SER A 667 5.65 33.84 5.82
CA SER A 667 5.56 35.15 5.17
C SER A 667 5.38 35.02 3.66
N ALA A 668 6.14 34.12 3.02
CA ALA A 668 5.99 33.84 1.60
C ALA A 668 4.64 33.18 1.28
N VAL A 669 4.19 32.22 2.09
CA VAL A 669 2.92 31.52 1.89
C VAL A 669 1.73 32.44 2.11
N ALA A 670 1.77 33.32 3.12
CA ALA A 670 0.74 34.35 3.33
C ALA A 670 0.64 35.28 2.11
N TYR A 671 1.79 35.72 1.57
CA TYR A 671 1.82 36.51 0.34
C TYR A 671 1.21 35.77 -0.85
N LEU A 672 1.52 34.48 -1.04
CA LEU A 672 0.89 33.65 -2.09
C LEU A 672 -0.62 33.56 -1.88
N HIS A 673 -1.06 33.29 -0.65
CA HIS A 673 -2.46 33.16 -0.29
C HIS A 673 -3.23 34.47 -0.54
N ASP A 674 -2.64 35.63 -0.24
CA ASP A 674 -3.23 36.96 -0.52
C ASP A 674 -3.40 37.23 -2.02
N HIS A 675 -2.58 36.62 -2.87
CA HIS A 675 -2.70 36.70 -4.33
C HIS A 675 -3.56 35.58 -4.93
N GLY A 676 -4.28 34.84 -4.08
CA GLY A 676 -5.15 33.72 -4.49
C GLY A 676 -4.37 32.50 -4.97
N ILE A 677 -3.11 32.34 -4.59
CA ILE A 677 -2.24 31.25 -5.05
C ILE A 677 -2.03 30.25 -3.91
N VAL A 678 -2.18 28.96 -4.20
CA VAL A 678 -1.87 27.85 -3.28
C VAL A 678 -0.67 27.08 -3.84
N HIS A 679 0.33 26.80 -3.02
CA HIS A 679 1.59 26.19 -3.47
C HIS A 679 1.44 24.69 -3.79
N ARG A 680 0.84 23.91 -2.88
CA ARG A 680 0.48 22.48 -3.00
C ARG A 680 1.62 21.45 -3.08
N ASP A 681 2.87 21.87 -2.89
CA ASP A 681 4.03 20.97 -2.85
C ASP A 681 5.14 21.57 -1.98
N LEU A 682 4.77 22.12 -0.81
CA LEU A 682 5.75 22.59 0.14
C LEU A 682 6.46 21.40 0.79
N LYS A 683 7.78 21.37 0.66
CA LYS A 683 8.67 20.36 1.23
C LYS A 683 10.10 20.93 1.35
N PRO A 684 10.96 20.36 2.20
CA PRO A 684 12.30 20.88 2.43
C PRO A 684 13.16 21.06 1.17
N GLU A 685 12.98 20.20 0.17
CA GLU A 685 13.70 20.23 -1.12
C GLU A 685 13.33 21.45 -1.97
N ASN A 686 12.13 22.01 -1.75
CA ASN A 686 11.62 23.19 -2.44
C ASN A 686 11.94 24.50 -1.68
N LEU A 687 12.72 24.43 -0.60
CA LEU A 687 13.16 25.56 0.22
C LEU A 687 14.67 25.75 0.07
N LEU A 688 15.07 26.78 -0.68
CA LEU A 688 16.47 27.03 -1.08
C LEU A 688 17.02 28.31 -0.46
N PHE A 689 18.32 28.37 -0.17
CA PHE A 689 18.96 29.61 0.25
C PHE A 689 19.52 30.41 -0.94
N ARG A 690 19.26 31.71 -0.96
CA ARG A 690 19.72 32.60 -2.04
C ARG A 690 21.24 32.57 -2.20
N THR A 691 21.97 32.60 -1.09
CA THR A 691 23.43 32.64 -1.05
C THR A 691 24.02 31.73 0.03
N PRO A 692 25.33 31.43 -0.01
CA PRO A 692 25.99 30.59 1.00
C PRO A 692 26.23 31.26 2.36
N GLU A 693 25.87 32.53 2.56
CA GLU A 693 26.11 33.26 3.81
C GLU A 693 25.11 32.92 4.94
N ASP A 694 25.51 33.02 6.21
CA ASP A 694 24.74 32.56 7.39
C ASP A 694 23.41 33.29 7.60
N ASN A 695 23.28 34.48 7.04
CA ASN A 695 22.08 35.31 7.06
C ASN A 695 21.33 35.33 5.72
N ALA A 696 21.59 34.37 4.83
CA ALA A 696 20.97 34.30 3.51
C ALA A 696 19.45 34.14 3.58
N ASP A 697 18.75 34.77 2.63
CA ASP A 697 17.31 34.66 2.49
C ASP A 697 16.89 33.25 2.03
N LEU A 698 15.91 32.68 2.75
CA LEU A 698 15.19 31.47 2.31
C LEU A 698 14.26 31.80 1.15
N LEU A 699 14.24 30.97 0.12
CA LEU A 699 13.44 31.10 -1.09
C LEU A 699 12.57 29.86 -1.28
N ILE A 700 11.27 30.07 -1.51
CA ILE A 700 10.39 29.01 -2.00
C ILE A 700 10.58 28.86 -3.51
N ALA A 701 10.86 27.64 -3.95
CA ALA A 701 11.08 27.24 -5.32
C ALA A 701 10.07 26.16 -5.78
N ASP A 702 10.00 25.96 -7.10
CA ASP A 702 9.17 24.95 -7.80
C ASP A 702 7.64 25.09 -7.64
N PHE A 703 7.04 25.90 -8.53
CA PHE A 703 5.60 26.17 -8.58
C PHE A 703 4.83 25.25 -9.55
N GLY A 704 5.43 24.13 -9.97
CA GLY A 704 4.88 23.23 -11.00
C GLY A 704 3.51 22.62 -10.67
N LEU A 705 3.11 22.62 -9.39
CA LEU A 705 1.80 22.15 -8.89
C LEU A 705 0.91 23.26 -8.31
N SER A 706 1.39 24.50 -8.30
CA SER A 706 0.68 25.66 -7.73
C SER A 706 -0.49 26.10 -8.61
N ARG A 707 -1.51 26.77 -8.08
CA ARG A 707 -2.70 27.20 -8.87
C ARG A 707 -3.22 28.57 -8.44
N ILE A 708 -3.67 29.39 -9.39
CA ILE A 708 -4.37 30.66 -9.17
C ILE A 708 -5.87 30.36 -8.96
N MET A 709 -6.46 30.91 -7.89
CA MET A 709 -7.89 30.87 -7.59
C MET A 709 -8.57 32.07 -8.25
N ASP A 710 -9.52 31.86 -9.16
CA ASP A 710 -10.40 32.93 -9.66
C ASP A 710 -11.49 33.21 -8.61
N GLU A 711 -11.68 34.48 -8.26
CA GLU A 711 -12.57 34.93 -7.17
C GLU A 711 -14.08 34.74 -7.42
N GLU A 712 -14.48 34.18 -8.58
CA GLU A 712 -15.90 33.96 -8.92
C GLU A 712 -16.31 32.49 -9.13
N GLN A 713 -15.40 31.52 -8.90
CA GLN A 713 -15.75 30.10 -8.94
C GLN A 713 -15.21 29.34 -7.73
N PHE A 714 -16.02 29.30 -6.67
CA PHE A 714 -15.84 28.37 -5.54
C PHE A 714 -16.10 26.92 -6.00
N HIS A 715 -15.12 26.29 -6.67
CA HIS A 715 -15.18 24.88 -7.06
C HIS A 715 -13.92 24.10 -6.67
N VAL A 716 -13.99 23.48 -5.49
CA VAL A 716 -13.46 22.17 -5.04
C VAL A 716 -12.53 21.46 -6.05
N LEU A 717 -11.22 21.52 -5.77
CA LEU A 717 -10.14 20.88 -6.53
C LEU A 717 -10.01 19.37 -6.16
N THR A 718 -10.02 18.46 -7.14
CA THR A 718 -10.09 16.98 -6.92
C THR A 718 -8.88 16.18 -7.42
N THR A 719 -7.77 16.85 -7.79
CA THR A 719 -6.56 16.18 -8.31
C THR A 719 -5.54 15.92 -7.22
N THR A 720 -5.21 14.65 -6.96
CA THR A 720 -4.14 14.20 -6.06
C THR A 720 -2.78 14.63 -6.63
N CYS A 721 -2.13 15.60 -6.00
CA CYS A 721 -0.79 16.11 -6.37
C CYS A 721 0.01 16.36 -5.08
N GLY A 722 1.34 16.13 -5.10
CA GLY A 722 2.26 16.40 -3.98
C GLY A 722 3.16 15.20 -3.64
N THR A 723 3.98 15.35 -2.59
CA THR A 723 4.80 14.26 -2.02
C THR A 723 4.05 13.62 -0.84
N PRO A 724 3.73 12.30 -0.83
CA PRO A 724 2.76 11.69 0.09
C PRO A 724 2.88 12.07 1.57
N GLY A 725 4.09 12.05 2.14
CA GLY A 725 4.32 12.36 3.56
C GLY A 725 4.11 13.83 3.99
N TYR A 726 3.91 14.75 3.04
CA TYR A 726 3.61 16.17 3.30
C TYR A 726 2.18 16.56 2.90
N MET A 727 1.39 15.62 2.37
CA MET A 727 0.02 15.87 1.92
C MET A 727 -0.96 15.98 3.09
N ALA A 728 -1.93 16.88 2.96
CA ALA A 728 -3.02 17.05 3.92
C ALA A 728 -4.11 15.96 3.75
N PRO A 729 -4.87 15.62 4.80
CA PRO A 729 -5.90 14.56 4.76
C PRO A 729 -6.95 14.76 3.67
N GLU A 730 -7.35 16.02 3.43
CA GLU A 730 -8.34 16.38 2.41
C GLU A 730 -7.86 16.13 0.96
N ILE A 731 -6.55 16.05 0.73
CA ILE A 731 -5.99 15.70 -0.60
C ILE A 731 -6.28 14.23 -0.92
N PHE A 732 -6.24 13.35 0.10
CA PHE A 732 -6.57 11.93 -0.04
C PHE A 732 -8.07 11.69 -0.13
N ARG A 733 -8.87 12.47 0.61
CA ARG A 733 -10.35 12.37 0.61
C ARG A 733 -11.00 12.99 -0.63
N LYS A 734 -10.23 13.69 -1.48
CA LYS A 734 -10.70 14.39 -2.69
C LYS A 734 -11.82 15.42 -2.39
N THR A 735 -11.90 15.97 -1.18
CA THR A 735 -13.00 16.86 -0.74
C THR A 735 -12.83 18.32 -1.17
N GLY A 736 -11.93 18.64 -2.10
CA GLY A 736 -11.60 20.02 -2.46
C GLY A 736 -10.52 20.59 -1.54
N HIS A 737 -9.33 20.82 -2.09
CA HIS A 737 -8.24 21.46 -1.36
C HIS A 737 -8.10 22.95 -1.72
N GLY A 738 -7.80 23.79 -0.73
CA GLY A 738 -7.54 25.22 -0.86
C GLY A 738 -6.29 25.64 -0.07
N LYS A 739 -6.20 26.91 0.35
CA LYS A 739 -5.10 27.46 1.17
C LYS A 739 -4.64 26.59 2.37
N PRO A 740 -5.54 25.89 3.11
CA PRO A 740 -5.13 25.12 4.30
C PRO A 740 -4.14 23.97 4.05
N VAL A 741 -3.99 23.47 2.82
CA VAL A 741 -3.04 22.37 2.55
C VAL A 741 -1.58 22.78 2.72
N ASP A 742 -1.28 24.04 2.42
CA ASP A 742 0.07 24.58 2.60
C ASP A 742 0.42 24.68 4.10
N ILE A 743 -0.58 24.96 4.94
CA ILE A 743 -0.40 25.03 6.40
C ILE A 743 -0.15 23.64 7.01
N TRP A 744 -0.82 22.62 6.51
CA TRP A 744 -0.52 21.24 6.89
C TRP A 744 0.93 20.87 6.56
N ALA A 745 1.38 21.15 5.34
CA ALA A 745 2.75 20.89 4.92
C ALA A 745 3.77 21.65 5.78
N ILE A 746 3.47 22.90 6.16
CA ILE A 746 4.29 23.67 7.10
C ILE A 746 4.31 23.02 8.49
N GLY A 747 3.21 22.45 8.97
CA GLY A 747 3.17 21.67 10.21
C GLY A 747 4.09 20.44 10.16
N VAL A 748 4.08 19.70 9.05
CA VAL A 748 4.97 18.55 8.80
C VAL A 748 6.44 18.98 8.75
N ILE A 749 6.75 20.07 8.03
CA ILE A 749 8.11 20.65 7.95
C ILE A 749 8.57 21.12 9.34
N THR A 750 7.70 21.78 10.11
CA THR A 750 8.01 22.27 11.46
C THR A 750 8.33 21.12 12.41
N TYR A 751 7.50 20.06 12.38
CA TYR A 751 7.75 18.85 13.15
C TYR A 751 9.13 18.28 12.81
N PHE A 752 9.42 18.12 11.51
CA PHE A 752 10.71 17.63 11.04
C PHE A 752 11.90 18.51 11.42
N LEU A 753 11.77 19.84 11.37
CA LEU A 753 12.86 20.77 11.74
C LEU A 753 13.21 20.70 13.24
N LEU A 754 12.26 20.33 14.10
CA LEU A 754 12.48 20.28 15.54
C LEU A 754 13.06 18.93 16.01
N CYS A 755 12.74 17.82 15.33
CA CYS A 755 13.11 16.48 15.80
C CYS A 755 13.85 15.60 14.77
N GLY A 756 13.91 16.00 13.50
CA GLY A 756 14.64 15.30 12.43
C GLY A 756 13.93 14.12 11.76
N TYR A 757 12.63 13.89 12.03
CA TYR A 757 11.79 12.89 11.35
C TYR A 757 10.38 13.43 11.09
N THR A 758 9.62 12.83 10.17
CA THR A 758 8.26 13.30 9.82
C THR A 758 7.19 12.66 10.73
N PRO A 759 6.10 13.38 11.06
CA PRO A 759 5.08 12.94 12.02
C PRO A 759 4.33 11.66 11.62
N PHE A 760 4.17 11.43 10.32
CA PHE A 760 3.39 10.32 9.77
C PHE A 760 4.23 9.22 9.12
N ASP A 761 5.55 9.25 9.30
CA ASP A 761 6.44 8.22 8.74
C ASP A 761 6.01 6.84 9.26
N ARG A 762 5.77 5.90 8.35
CA ARG A 762 5.34 4.51 8.64
C ARG A 762 6.05 3.56 7.68
N ASP A 763 5.94 2.27 7.96
CA ASP A 763 6.65 1.23 7.22
C ASP A 763 6.07 0.93 5.84
N SER A 764 4.83 1.37 5.58
CA SER A 764 4.17 1.29 4.28
C SER A 764 3.44 2.59 3.95
N ASN A 765 3.33 2.87 2.65
CA ASN A 765 2.59 4.04 2.17
C ASN A 765 1.11 4.02 2.62
N LEU A 766 0.51 2.83 2.79
CA LEU A 766 -0.88 2.67 3.24
C LEU A 766 -1.03 3.06 4.71
N GLU A 767 -0.12 2.63 5.58
CA GLU A 767 -0.12 3.00 7.00
C GLU A 767 0.19 4.49 7.19
N GLU A 768 1.13 5.05 6.41
CA GLU A 768 1.43 6.48 6.40
C GLU A 768 0.18 7.28 6.00
N MET A 769 -0.53 6.86 4.95
CA MET A 769 -1.79 7.48 4.54
C MET A 769 -2.87 7.39 5.62
N GLN A 770 -3.03 6.23 6.26
CA GLN A 770 -3.99 6.08 7.37
C GLN A 770 -3.66 7.00 8.54
N ALA A 771 -2.37 7.10 8.91
CA ALA A 771 -1.92 7.99 9.96
C ALA A 771 -2.18 9.47 9.62
N ILE A 772 -1.95 9.87 8.36
CA ILE A 772 -2.29 11.21 7.88
C ILE A 772 -3.79 11.47 8.04
N LEU A 773 -4.64 10.54 7.58
CA LEU A 773 -6.10 10.73 7.58
C LEU A 773 -6.68 11.07 8.95
N VAL A 774 -6.16 10.46 10.02
CA VAL A 774 -6.63 10.69 11.40
C VAL A 774 -5.73 11.61 12.21
N ALA A 775 -4.69 12.20 11.59
CA ALA A 775 -3.62 12.92 12.28
C ALA A 775 -3.00 12.12 13.45
N ASP A 776 -2.71 10.84 13.21
CA ASP A 776 -2.02 9.96 14.17
C ASP A 776 -0.52 10.28 14.22
N TYR A 777 -0.17 11.23 15.07
CA TYR A 777 1.20 11.55 15.43
C TYR A 777 1.31 11.84 16.92
N SER A 778 2.52 11.75 17.45
CA SER A 778 2.80 12.09 18.85
C SER A 778 4.12 12.81 18.99
N PHE A 779 4.30 13.53 20.09
CA PHE A 779 5.60 14.14 20.44
C PHE A 779 6.47 13.14 21.22
N THR A 780 6.70 11.98 20.60
CA THR A 780 7.52 10.89 21.14
C THR A 780 8.49 10.39 20.07
N PRO A 781 9.67 9.86 20.44
CA PRO A 781 10.21 9.69 21.80
C PRO A 781 10.48 10.99 22.57
N LEU A 782 10.30 10.96 23.90
CA LEU A 782 10.49 12.13 24.78
C LEU A 782 11.90 12.73 24.69
N GLU A 783 12.91 11.93 24.36
CA GLU A 783 14.30 12.38 24.16
C GLU A 783 14.43 13.50 23.11
N TYR A 784 13.63 13.48 22.04
CA TYR A 784 13.72 14.50 20.98
C TYR A 784 12.87 15.73 21.26
N TRP A 785 11.85 15.58 22.10
CA TRP A 785 10.88 16.64 22.35
C TRP A 785 11.10 17.34 23.69
N ARG A 786 11.88 16.77 24.63
CA ARG A 786 12.08 17.33 25.98
C ARG A 786 12.52 18.80 25.97
N GLY A 787 13.44 19.17 25.08
CA GLY A 787 13.92 20.55 24.91
C GLY A 787 13.04 21.44 24.03
N VAL A 788 12.01 20.89 23.39
CA VAL A 788 11.11 21.63 22.50
C VAL A 788 9.94 22.22 23.28
N SER A 789 9.75 23.54 23.15
CA SER A 789 8.77 24.31 23.90
C SER A 789 7.33 23.84 23.69
N LEU A 790 6.48 24.06 24.70
CA LEU A 790 5.06 23.75 24.61
C LEU A 790 4.36 24.61 23.54
N THR A 791 4.82 25.84 23.32
CA THR A 791 4.27 26.72 22.29
C THR A 791 4.61 26.23 20.88
N ALA A 792 5.77 25.62 20.66
CA ALA A 792 6.11 24.95 19.39
C ALA A 792 5.22 23.74 19.11
N ARG A 793 5.01 22.90 20.13
CA ARG A 793 4.13 21.72 20.01
C ARG A 793 2.69 22.14 19.74
N GLU A 794 2.24 23.23 20.37
CA GLU A 794 0.91 23.78 20.12
C GLU A 794 0.77 24.35 18.70
N PHE A 795 1.79 25.04 18.19
CA PHE A 795 1.83 25.50 16.80
C PHE A 795 1.67 24.32 15.83
N ILE A 796 2.40 23.22 16.05
CA ILE A 796 2.27 21.99 15.24
C ILE A 796 0.85 21.42 15.31
N ARG A 797 0.25 21.36 16.51
CA ARG A 797 -1.12 20.86 16.66
C ARG A 797 -2.13 21.65 15.85
N ARG A 798 -2.02 22.97 15.87
CA ARG A 798 -2.92 23.86 15.12
C ARG A 798 -2.68 23.80 13.60
N CYS A 799 -1.46 23.50 13.16
CA CYS A 799 -1.16 23.25 11.74
C CYS A 799 -1.70 21.89 11.26
N LEU A 800 -1.59 20.85 12.09
CA LEU A 800 -1.99 19.47 11.78
C LEU A 800 -3.44 19.15 12.19
N THR A 801 -4.30 20.17 12.25
CA THR A 801 -5.75 19.99 12.42
C THR A 801 -6.35 19.32 11.19
N VAL A 802 -7.03 18.18 11.38
CA VAL A 802 -7.60 17.38 10.27
C VAL A 802 -8.66 18.16 9.50
N ASP A 803 -9.56 18.83 10.19
CA ASP A 803 -10.58 19.68 9.57
C ASP A 803 -9.94 20.93 8.95
N PRO A 804 -9.98 21.11 7.61
CA PRO A 804 -9.39 22.26 6.94
C PRO A 804 -10.02 23.60 7.32
N ALA A 805 -11.29 23.62 7.77
CA ALA A 805 -11.98 24.84 8.18
C ALA A 805 -11.57 25.30 9.58
N ALA A 806 -11.23 24.35 10.46
CA ALA A 806 -10.69 24.62 11.80
C ALA A 806 -9.16 24.76 11.83
N ARG A 807 -8.47 24.41 10.73
CA ARG A 807 -7.02 24.59 10.58
C ARG A 807 -6.70 26.07 10.43
N MET A 808 -5.69 26.51 11.16
CA MET A 808 -5.24 27.90 11.14
C MET A 808 -4.79 28.35 9.74
N THR A 809 -4.94 29.64 9.47
CA THR A 809 -4.48 30.31 8.24
C THR A 809 -3.01 30.74 8.35
N ALA A 810 -2.41 31.13 7.22
CA ALA A 810 -1.02 31.63 7.19
C ALA A 810 -0.83 32.90 8.07
N HIS A 811 -1.81 33.80 8.10
CA HIS A 811 -1.76 35.03 8.90
C HIS A 811 -1.92 34.75 10.41
N GLU A 812 -2.79 33.80 10.77
CA GLU A 812 -2.91 33.33 12.15
C GLU A 812 -1.63 32.60 12.61
N ALA A 813 -0.99 31.84 11.71
CA ALA A 813 0.30 31.22 11.95
C ALA A 813 1.40 32.24 12.26
N LEU A 814 1.48 33.31 11.48
CA LEU A 814 2.44 34.41 11.68
C LEU A 814 2.23 35.14 13.01
N SER A 815 1.00 35.14 13.52
CA SER A 815 0.62 35.76 14.79
C SER A 815 0.73 34.82 15.98
N HIS A 816 1.09 33.55 15.77
CA HIS A 816 1.17 32.56 16.84
C HIS A 816 2.27 32.93 17.87
N PRO A 817 2.07 32.71 19.18
CA PRO A 817 3.08 33.03 20.21
C PRO A 817 4.46 32.42 19.91
N TRP A 818 4.48 31.16 19.44
CA TRP A 818 5.72 30.50 19.03
C TRP A 818 6.49 31.22 17.91
N ILE A 819 5.83 32.01 17.05
CA ILE A 819 6.48 32.75 15.95
C ILE A 819 6.80 34.20 16.36
N THR A 820 5.97 34.81 17.20
CA THR A 820 6.08 36.23 17.60
C THR A 820 6.96 36.47 18.82
N GLU A 821 7.18 35.45 19.65
CA GLU A 821 7.99 35.52 20.87
C GLU A 821 9.41 34.95 20.70
N LEU A 822 9.78 34.53 19.48
CA LEU A 822 11.13 34.08 19.11
C LEU A 822 12.15 35.18 19.44
N GLY A 823 12.90 35.00 20.52
CA GLY A 823 13.92 35.93 21.00
C GLY A 823 13.59 36.75 22.25
N LYS A 824 12.40 36.62 22.86
CA LYS A 824 12.10 37.30 24.15
C LYS A 824 12.51 36.51 25.40
N ASN A 825 12.77 35.21 25.27
CA ASN A 825 13.19 34.33 26.37
C ASN A 825 14.67 33.89 26.28
N ASN A 826 15.48 34.48 25.40
CA ASN A 826 16.83 34.00 25.12
C ASN A 826 17.88 34.68 26.01
N ALA A 827 17.98 34.19 27.24
CA ALA A 827 19.22 34.20 28.01
C ALA A 827 19.17 33.00 28.96
N ASP A 828 19.95 31.96 28.64
CA ASP A 828 20.20 30.73 29.40
C ASP A 828 19.20 29.58 29.21
N GLY A 829 19.49 28.66 28.27
CA GLY A 829 18.97 27.28 28.35
C GLY A 829 18.53 26.56 27.06
N GLU A 830 18.65 27.13 25.85
CA GLU A 830 18.22 26.43 24.64
C GLU A 830 19.10 25.19 24.34
N GLU A 831 18.44 24.04 24.15
CA GLU A 831 19.09 22.78 23.78
C GLU A 831 19.46 22.80 22.29
N ASP A 832 20.71 22.45 21.98
CA ASP A 832 21.15 22.32 20.59
C ASP A 832 20.44 21.11 19.95
N LEU A 833 19.55 21.38 19.00
CA LEU A 833 18.77 20.38 18.27
C LEU A 833 19.60 19.72 17.16
N LEU A 834 20.75 20.30 16.79
CA LEU A 834 21.55 19.84 15.66
C LEU A 834 22.02 18.39 15.77
N PRO A 835 22.49 17.87 16.92
CA PRO A 835 22.90 16.47 17.04
C PRO A 835 21.74 15.50 16.76
N THR A 836 20.55 15.81 17.28
CA THR A 836 19.32 15.04 17.08
C THR A 836 18.89 15.07 15.60
N VAL A 837 18.83 16.27 15.02
CA VAL A 837 18.44 16.48 13.62
C VAL A 837 19.43 15.82 12.66
N LYS A 838 20.75 15.90 12.92
CA LYS A 838 21.80 15.24 12.12
C LYS A 838 21.74 13.72 12.21
N LYS A 839 21.56 13.15 13.41
CA LYS A 839 21.46 11.70 13.62
C LYS A 839 20.28 11.13 12.84
N ASN A 840 19.11 11.76 12.97
CA ASN A 840 17.88 11.29 12.34
C ASN A 840 17.87 11.53 10.81
N PHE A 841 18.49 12.61 10.33
CA PHE A 841 18.61 12.85 8.89
C PHE A 841 19.65 11.99 8.18
N ASN A 842 20.82 11.75 8.76
CA ASN A 842 21.82 10.87 8.13
C ASN A 842 21.27 9.46 7.94
N ALA A 843 20.44 8.98 8.88
CA ALA A 843 19.69 7.73 8.72
C ALA A 843 18.76 7.76 7.48
N ARG A 844 18.12 8.91 7.20
CA ARG A 844 17.21 9.12 6.05
C ARG A 844 17.94 9.38 4.72
N ARG A 845 19.08 10.08 4.72
CA ARG A 845 19.90 10.35 3.51
C ARG A 845 20.61 9.09 3.02
N THR A 846 21.03 8.22 3.92
CA THR A 846 21.61 6.90 3.58
C THR A 846 20.57 6.01 2.89
N LEU A 847 19.28 6.20 3.17
CA LEU A 847 18.17 5.53 2.49
C LEU A 847 17.92 6.11 1.07
N HIS A 848 17.93 7.43 0.90
CA HIS A 848 17.77 8.08 -0.41
C HIS A 848 18.96 7.86 -1.35
N ALA A 849 20.19 7.95 -0.84
CA ALA A 849 21.39 7.67 -1.63
C ALA A 849 21.43 6.23 -2.14
N ALA A 850 20.88 5.26 -1.39
CA ALA A 850 20.73 3.88 -1.84
C ALA A 850 19.73 3.76 -3.01
N ILE A 851 18.63 4.51 -2.98
CA ILE A 851 17.60 4.54 -4.03
C ILE A 851 18.13 5.21 -5.31
N ASP A 852 18.88 6.30 -5.20
CA ASP A 852 19.46 6.99 -6.36
C ASP A 852 20.67 6.25 -6.96
N THR A 853 21.43 5.52 -6.14
CA THR A 853 22.48 4.59 -6.62
C THR A 853 21.84 3.45 -7.43
N ILE A 854 20.69 2.93 -7.01
CA ILE A 854 19.93 1.93 -7.78
C ILE A 854 19.40 2.51 -9.11
N ARG A 855 18.98 3.78 -9.13
CA ARG A 855 18.62 4.48 -10.38
C ARG A 855 19.80 4.69 -11.32
N ALA A 856 20.97 5.05 -10.80
CA ALA A 856 22.20 5.21 -11.59
C ALA A 856 22.72 3.86 -12.13
N ILE A 857 22.61 2.78 -11.34
CA ILE A 857 22.93 1.41 -11.77
C ILE A 857 21.97 0.94 -12.87
N ASN A 858 20.69 1.31 -12.80
CA ASN A 858 19.72 1.01 -13.86
C ASN A 858 19.98 1.80 -15.16
N GLN A 859 20.55 3.02 -15.07
CA GLN A 859 21.03 3.76 -16.24
C GLN A 859 22.29 3.14 -16.87
N LEU A 860 23.20 2.58 -16.06
CA LEU A 860 24.37 1.84 -16.55
C LEU A 860 23.99 0.50 -17.20
N ARG A 861 22.94 -0.17 -16.71
CA ARG A 861 22.42 -1.42 -17.29
C ARG A 861 21.71 -1.23 -18.64
N ALA A 862 21.17 -0.04 -18.92
CA ALA A 862 20.63 0.29 -20.25
C ALA A 862 21.72 0.46 -21.33
N GLY A 863 23.00 0.53 -20.95
CA GLY A 863 24.12 0.76 -21.86
C GLY A 863 25.01 -0.45 -22.18
N GLY A 864 24.76 -1.64 -21.61
CA GLY A 864 25.71 -2.76 -21.68
C GLY A 864 25.08 -4.10 -22.00
N ALA A 865 24.86 -4.39 -23.28
CA ALA A 865 24.61 -5.75 -23.78
C ALA A 865 25.80 -6.20 -24.64
N ALA A 866 26.64 -7.11 -24.12
CA ALA A 866 27.45 -8.06 -24.90
C ALA A 866 28.16 -9.09 -23.98
N GLY A 867 27.80 -10.38 -24.07
CA GLY A 867 28.72 -11.50 -23.79
C GLY A 867 28.22 -12.72 -22.99
N MET A 868 27.79 -13.77 -23.73
CA MET A 868 27.96 -15.25 -23.50
C MET A 868 27.32 -15.94 -22.26
N MET A 869 26.34 -16.86 -22.35
CA MET A 869 26.35 -18.34 -22.68
C MET A 869 27.29 -19.18 -21.77
N ASP A 870 27.00 -20.38 -21.22
CA ASP A 870 25.95 -21.41 -21.42
C ASP A 870 26.04 -22.54 -20.33
N GLY A 871 24.97 -23.35 -20.15
CA GLY A 871 24.96 -24.76 -19.64
C GLY A 871 25.08 -25.04 -18.12
N GLN A 872 24.49 -26.08 -17.49
CA GLN A 872 23.74 -27.27 -17.91
C GLN A 872 23.06 -27.94 -16.69
N ARG A 873 22.05 -28.79 -16.99
CA ARG A 873 21.08 -29.52 -16.14
C ARG A 873 21.64 -30.69 -15.31
N SER A 874 20.88 -31.14 -14.30
CA SER A 874 20.57 -32.56 -13.94
C SER A 874 19.54 -32.59 -12.77
N ALA A 875 18.29 -33.04 -12.91
CA ALA A 875 17.72 -34.41 -13.03
C ALA A 875 17.38 -35.08 -11.67
N GLU A 876 16.07 -35.20 -11.39
CA GLU A 876 15.41 -35.91 -10.26
C GLU A 876 15.51 -37.45 -10.34
N PRO A 877 15.13 -38.17 -9.26
CA PRO A 877 14.10 -39.19 -9.44
C PRO A 877 13.03 -39.34 -8.32
N ARG A 878 11.76 -39.36 -8.79
CA ARG A 878 10.53 -40.17 -8.47
C ARG A 878 10.72 -41.51 -7.70
N ARG A 879 9.74 -42.22 -7.11
CA ARG A 879 8.28 -42.15 -6.76
C ARG A 879 7.93 -43.46 -5.99
N GLY A 880 6.84 -43.46 -5.20
CA GLY A 880 5.92 -44.62 -5.00
C GLY A 880 5.85 -45.15 -3.56
N ALA A 881 4.76 -45.00 -2.79
CA ALA A 881 3.43 -45.64 -2.84
C ALA A 881 3.19 -46.35 -1.46
N PRO A 882 2.00 -46.87 -1.06
CA PRO A 882 0.60 -46.47 -1.26
C PRO A 882 -0.23 -46.41 0.07
N HIS A 883 -1.52 -46.07 -0.08
CA HIS A 883 -2.59 -45.82 0.91
C HIS A 883 -2.90 -46.88 2.00
N ALA A 884 -3.42 -46.39 3.13
CA ALA A 884 -4.34 -47.10 4.04
C ALA A 884 -5.42 -46.11 4.55
N ASN A 885 -6.51 -46.65 5.08
CA ASN A 885 -7.89 -46.17 4.97
C ASN A 885 -8.55 -46.00 6.36
N ILE A 886 -9.68 -45.26 6.43
CA ILE A 886 -10.75 -45.26 7.51
C ILE A 886 -10.49 -44.32 8.73
N PRO A 887 -11.47 -43.76 9.51
CA PRO A 887 -12.94 -43.49 9.38
C PRO A 887 -13.42 -42.04 9.78
N GLN A 888 -14.70 -41.72 9.51
CA GLN A 888 -15.49 -40.60 10.10
C GLN A 888 -15.99 -40.89 11.54
N PRO A 889 -16.24 -39.83 12.34
CA PRO A 889 -17.41 -39.74 13.26
C PRO A 889 -18.07 -38.34 13.23
N ALA A 890 -19.40 -38.19 13.06
CA ALA A 890 -20.55 -38.38 13.96
C ALA A 890 -21.08 -37.03 14.55
N GLU A 891 -22.32 -36.69 14.20
CA GLU A 891 -23.09 -35.47 14.55
C GLU A 891 -23.94 -35.65 15.83
N GLU A 892 -24.24 -34.54 16.53
CA GLU A 892 -25.49 -34.20 17.28
C GLU A 892 -25.24 -33.01 18.26
N PRO A 893 -26.25 -32.26 18.78
CA PRO A 893 -27.34 -31.53 18.12
C PRO A 893 -27.55 -30.06 18.65
N ASP A 894 -28.31 -29.25 17.90
CA ASP A 894 -28.70 -27.85 18.19
C ASP A 894 -29.86 -27.67 19.20
N ASP A 895 -29.88 -26.52 19.92
CA ASP A 895 -31.13 -25.87 20.37
C ASP A 895 -30.92 -24.32 20.52
N PRO A 896 -31.93 -23.46 20.18
CA PRO A 896 -31.73 -22.04 19.83
C PRO A 896 -32.06 -21.04 20.96
N MET A 897 -31.58 -19.80 20.81
CA MET A 897 -31.72 -18.70 21.79
C MET A 897 -32.69 -17.61 21.26
N GLU A 898 -33.77 -17.32 22.00
CA GLU A 898 -34.73 -16.23 21.71
C GLU A 898 -34.26 -14.86 22.25
N ILE A 899 -34.56 -13.78 21.50
CA ILE A 899 -34.22 -12.38 21.82
C ILE A 899 -35.52 -11.60 22.10
N ASP A 900 -35.55 -10.80 23.16
CA ASP A 900 -36.71 -9.95 23.50
C ASP A 900 -36.73 -8.60 22.74
N SER A 901 -37.92 -7.98 22.74
CA SER A 901 -38.29 -6.75 22.03
C SER A 901 -37.50 -5.45 22.31
N ARG A 902 -36.40 -5.46 23.06
CA ARG A 902 -35.48 -4.31 23.19
C ARG A 902 -34.01 -4.61 22.88
N GLY A 903 -33.70 -5.81 22.39
CA GLY A 903 -32.43 -6.07 21.69
C GLY A 903 -31.15 -5.99 22.52
N ASN A 904 -31.15 -6.29 23.82
CA ASN A 904 -29.93 -6.38 24.64
C ASN A 904 -29.78 -7.77 25.26
N GLY A 905 -28.73 -8.50 24.87
CA GLY A 905 -28.25 -9.69 25.58
C GLY A 905 -27.58 -9.29 26.91
N HIS A 906 -27.90 -10.00 28.00
CA HIS A 906 -27.60 -9.60 29.38
C HIS A 906 -26.11 -9.41 29.75
N GLY A 907 -25.87 -8.45 30.64
CA GLY A 907 -24.64 -8.33 31.42
C GLY A 907 -24.61 -7.29 32.57
N GLN A 908 -25.69 -6.55 32.88
CA GLN A 908 -25.71 -5.64 34.03
C GLN A 908 -27.03 -5.76 34.80
N THR A 909 -26.97 -5.86 36.13
CA THR A 909 -28.14 -5.89 37.00
C THR A 909 -28.73 -4.48 37.18
N GLU A 910 -30.02 -4.37 37.50
CA GLU A 910 -30.69 -3.07 37.76
C GLU A 910 -29.98 -2.24 38.84
N GLU A 911 -29.38 -2.89 39.84
CA GLU A 911 -28.56 -2.22 40.85
C GLU A 911 -27.29 -1.58 40.26
N MET A 912 -26.65 -2.21 39.26
CA MET A 912 -25.47 -1.65 38.59
C MET A 912 -25.83 -0.43 37.74
N ILE A 913 -27.00 -0.44 37.10
CA ILE A 913 -27.50 0.69 36.31
C ILE A 913 -27.82 1.87 37.25
N GLN A 914 -28.48 1.61 38.38
CA GLN A 914 -28.81 2.65 39.37
C GLN A 914 -27.56 3.26 40.04
N GLU A 915 -26.53 2.45 40.32
CA GLU A 915 -25.25 2.91 40.87
C GLU A 915 -24.46 3.74 39.84
N GLN A 916 -24.53 3.38 38.56
CA GLN A 916 -23.91 4.14 37.46
C GLN A 916 -24.62 5.49 37.24
N GLU A 917 -25.96 5.52 37.30
CA GLU A 917 -26.73 6.76 37.26
C GLU A 917 -26.48 7.67 38.47
N ARG A 918 -26.28 7.09 39.67
CA ARG A 918 -25.93 7.82 40.88
C ARG A 918 -24.56 8.50 40.76
N ARG A 919 -23.54 7.80 40.26
CA ARG A 919 -22.19 8.35 40.00
C ARG A 919 -22.20 9.47 38.96
N ILE A 920 -23.05 9.36 37.94
CA ILE A 920 -23.21 10.42 36.92
C ILE A 920 -23.82 11.68 37.56
N ARG A 921 -24.83 11.54 38.43
CA ARG A 921 -25.42 12.68 39.15
C ARG A 921 -24.45 13.34 40.13
N GLU A 922 -23.66 12.55 40.87
CA GLU A 922 -22.64 13.07 41.78
C GLU A 922 -21.53 13.83 41.02
N THR A 923 -21.14 13.34 39.84
CA THR A 923 -20.16 13.99 38.96
C THR A 923 -20.71 15.29 38.37
N GLN A 924 -21.98 15.31 37.94
CA GLN A 924 -22.65 16.52 37.44
C GLN A 924 -22.83 17.59 38.53
N GLN A 925 -23.03 17.17 39.79
CA GLN A 925 -23.14 18.07 40.93
C GLN A 925 -21.77 18.63 41.37
N GLY A 926 -20.70 17.85 41.21
CA GLY A 926 -19.31 18.32 41.35
C GLY A 926 -18.91 19.37 40.31
N ILE A 927 -19.38 19.22 39.07
CA ILE A 927 -19.15 20.17 37.97
C ILE A 927 -19.92 21.49 38.21
N ARG A 928 -21.14 21.45 38.75
CA ARG A 928 -21.91 22.66 39.12
C ARG A 928 -21.30 23.45 40.28
N ASN A 929 -20.57 22.80 41.18
CA ASN A 929 -19.91 23.47 42.30
C ASN A 929 -18.54 24.10 41.94
N CYS A 930 -18.04 23.86 40.71
CA CYS A 930 -16.75 24.38 40.24
C CYS A 930 -16.86 25.63 39.36
N GLY A 931 -18.01 26.32 39.35
CA GLY A 931 -18.13 27.73 38.94
C GLY A 931 -17.52 28.10 37.57
N VAL A 932 -17.79 27.33 36.52
CA VAL A 932 -17.51 27.74 35.14
C VAL A 932 -18.80 27.66 34.33
N ASP A 933 -19.45 28.80 34.14
CA ASP A 933 -20.55 28.96 33.19
C ASP A 933 -19.97 28.95 31.77
N LEU A 934 -20.45 28.03 30.93
CA LEU A 934 -20.21 28.04 29.49
C LEU A 934 -21.55 28.14 28.77
N TYR A 935 -21.71 29.25 28.05
CA TYR A 935 -22.61 29.39 26.90
C TYR A 935 -22.07 28.59 25.72
#